data_AF-A0A116P0A8-F1
#
_entry.id   AF-A0A116P0A8-F1
#
_cell.length_a   1.000
_cell.length_b   1.000
_cell.length_c   1.000
_cell.angle_alpha   90.00
_cell.angle_beta   90.00
_cell.angle_gamma   90.00
#
_symmetry.space_group_name_H-M   'P 1'
#
loop_
_entity.id
_entity.type
_entity.pdbx_description
1 polymer ?
#
loop_
_entity_poly.entity_id
_entity_poly.type
_entity_poly.pdbx_seq_one_letter_code
_entity_poly.pdbx_strand_id
1 'polypeptide(L)'
;MNRSKKKSFDWYGVRQRFSIRKYHIGAASVLLGTTLVLGTGTIVSAETGVNGDGASNEQIVPVSNDGISDGTQPQGDNQGDNGSGVQTGNTTNSTANVQPAGDTGPASGQPVGSARSADTGTQGDGSTNQPVDESVIKFPTQDNQTPPAGYQSVLFHSSYVKLDFEGKPGEIEITRNGKPIQVVAFWVKTGTTWGTLKKDPQFRIPKYTVDDGDFILGYDRSVGQVIRPTDFDSLDDTPIVDTWEFSPTVDYIVGDVSDGKTFEEYMNSGSYAPYQILQFHGITLNANGGTVDGKAKKAFYVAYKHVQWGDELVTKKIVVPSRDGYTFVRWQTATGEGIPTSGQIETIEFTAVWLKHPTEAVKVFNPEQLSETDKTKVADLIRLVNPDLQNSIQEITVADNGDATVRFTTGEERTISGASLVSDNSAEQRAKAEEAISDAVLQKQDDIAKSQLTAKEQQDKLDKLRELQESIEEQIDGATSEDALDKIVEDGKNSIENFDLTSATKKTAAKQDLETAYNAKKDEIAKSALTAEEKTAKQAELDQAKSTADSAIDAATDNAGVDTALTNGQSAISGIDTSTSAKKEQAKEDLETAYNAKKDEIAKSALTAEEKAVKQAELDKAKEDAENAIVTATDNAGVDTALTNGQSAISGIDTSTSAKKAQAKEDLEAAYNAKKAEIENSALTDEEKAAKQAELDQAKSTADSAIDAATDNAGVAKALEDGKTAIAGIDTSTSAKKDQAKEELKAAADDAKKAIEANDNLTPEEKAAATKAVDDEVAQANDAINAATKADEVEAATLAGEKAVAKEDLEIAYNAKKNEIANSALTAEEKAAKQAELDQAKSAADRAIDAATDYAGVAKALEDGKSAIDAINTTTSAEKAAAKQALEKAYNAKKEEIAKSSLTAEEKSAKQAELDQAKSAADSAIDVATDNTGVAKALEAGKVAIDAINTSTSAGIDTSTSAKKAQAKKDLEAAYNAKKAEIENSALTADEKAAKQAELDKAKADADKSIDAATDASGVAKALEDGKSAIDAINTTTSAEKAAAKKDLEDAYNAKKAEIENSALTADEKAAKQAELDKVKADADRAIDAATDDAGVAKALEDGKAAIDAINTTTSAGIDTSSSAKKAHKENKVLPKTGDNVGLSSVLGIAGLALLGTAIRKKRED
;
A
#
# COMPACT_ATOMS: atom_id res chain seq x y z
N MET A 1 -21.52 -39.00 -25.21
CA MET A 1 -21.91 -38.38 -26.51
C MET A 1 -22.30 -36.93 -26.21
N ASN A 2 -22.05 -35.91 -27.02
CA ASN A 2 -21.55 -35.84 -28.40
C ASN A 2 -20.52 -34.67 -28.58
N ARG A 3 -19.81 -34.56 -29.71
CA ARG A 3 -18.87 -33.44 -30.00
C ARG A 3 -19.68 -32.18 -30.45
N SER A 4 -19.24 -30.92 -30.36
CA SER A 4 -17.94 -30.36 -30.80
C SER A 4 -17.77 -28.83 -30.61
N LYS A 5 -16.52 -28.35 -30.69
CA LYS A 5 -16.02 -27.02 -31.16
C LYS A 5 -16.40 -25.71 -30.43
N LYS A 6 -15.36 -25.01 -29.93
CA LYS A 6 -15.34 -23.57 -29.61
C LYS A 6 -15.31 -22.70 -30.89
N LYS A 7 -15.76 -21.45 -30.80
CA LYS A 7 -15.29 -20.29 -31.58
C LYS A 7 -15.26 -19.04 -30.67
N SER A 8 -14.36 -18.11 -30.96
CA SER A 8 -14.25 -16.79 -30.30
C SER A 8 -15.26 -15.79 -30.90
N PHE A 9 -15.46 -14.68 -30.18
CA PHE A 9 -16.36 -13.57 -30.52
C PHE A 9 -15.56 -12.26 -30.56
N ASP A 10 -15.97 -11.32 -31.42
CA ASP A 10 -15.32 -10.03 -31.67
C ASP A 10 -16.41 -8.97 -31.93
N TRP A 11 -16.22 -7.76 -31.40
CA TRP A 11 -17.28 -6.75 -31.20
C TRP A 11 -16.65 -5.36 -30.96
N TYR A 12 -16.43 -4.52 -31.97
CA TYR A 12 -17.49 -3.90 -32.77
C TYR A 12 -16.91 -3.19 -34.02
N GLY A 13 -17.75 -3.01 -35.05
CA GLY A 13 -17.51 -2.05 -36.12
C GLY A 13 -18.79 -1.64 -36.84
N VAL A 14 -19.25 -0.40 -36.66
CA VAL A 14 -20.43 0.14 -37.34
C VAL A 14 -20.06 1.44 -38.05
N ARG A 15 -20.21 1.47 -39.37
CA ARG A 15 -20.19 2.70 -40.19
C ARG A 15 -21.60 3.03 -40.63
N GLN A 16 -22.01 4.30 -40.50
CA GLN A 16 -22.98 4.90 -41.41
C GLN A 16 -22.28 5.86 -42.37
N ARG A 17 -22.92 6.19 -43.49
CA ARG A 17 -22.37 7.04 -44.56
C ARG A 17 -23.32 8.19 -44.85
N PHE A 18 -22.79 9.38 -45.06
CA PHE A 18 -23.38 10.36 -45.97
C PHE A 18 -22.27 11.07 -46.76
N SER A 19 -22.58 11.45 -48.00
CA SER A 19 -21.66 12.14 -48.92
C SER A 19 -22.29 13.45 -49.37
N ILE A 20 -21.60 14.57 -49.15
CA ILE A 20 -21.89 15.88 -49.76
C ILE A 20 -20.62 16.38 -50.46
N ARG A 21 -20.80 17.18 -51.53
CA ARG A 21 -19.77 17.46 -52.54
C ARG A 21 -19.00 18.75 -52.24
N LYS A 22 -17.79 18.85 -52.79
CA LYS A 22 -17.00 20.08 -52.86
C LYS A 22 -17.77 21.21 -53.53
N TYR A 23 -17.51 22.44 -53.07
CA TYR A 23 -17.38 23.62 -53.94
C TYR A 23 -16.12 24.37 -53.52
N HIS A 24 -15.43 24.98 -54.49
CA HIS A 24 -14.30 25.88 -54.26
C HIS A 24 -14.74 27.31 -54.56
N ILE A 25 -14.44 28.25 -53.67
CA ILE A 25 -14.26 29.67 -54.01
C ILE A 25 -12.98 30.11 -53.29
N GLY A 26 -12.05 30.71 -54.03
CA GLY A 26 -10.91 31.43 -53.49
C GLY A 26 -10.85 32.81 -54.15
N ALA A 27 -10.56 33.85 -53.38
CA ALA A 27 -10.50 35.22 -53.86
C ALA A 27 -9.34 35.99 -53.18
N ALA A 28 -8.75 36.89 -53.95
CA ALA A 28 -7.46 37.56 -53.75
C ALA A 28 -7.16 38.18 -52.37
N SER A 29 -5.88 37.99 -51.97
CA SER A 29 -4.90 39.04 -51.65
C SER A 29 -5.36 40.44 -51.20
N VAL A 30 -4.80 40.89 -50.09
CA VAL A 30 -3.99 42.14 -50.05
C VAL A 30 -2.72 41.86 -49.23
N LEU A 31 -1.58 42.36 -49.70
CA LEU A 31 -0.30 42.34 -48.99
C LEU A 31 0.24 43.78 -48.98
N LEU A 32 0.34 44.39 -47.80
CA LEU A 32 0.92 45.71 -47.59
C LEU A 32 1.41 45.80 -46.14
N GLY A 33 2.64 46.27 -45.95
CA GLY A 33 3.18 46.59 -44.63
C GLY A 33 4.23 47.68 -44.75
N THR A 34 4.52 48.35 -43.63
CA THR A 34 5.73 49.17 -43.44
C THR A 34 5.98 49.41 -41.95
N THR A 35 7.24 49.62 -41.61
CA THR A 35 7.77 49.92 -40.27
C THR A 35 7.61 51.38 -39.88
N LEU A 36 7.44 51.66 -38.58
CA LEU A 36 7.98 52.89 -37.98
C LEU A 36 8.33 52.67 -36.49
N VAL A 37 9.30 53.41 -35.98
CA VAL A 37 9.88 53.35 -34.61
C VAL A 37 9.96 54.78 -34.06
N LEU A 38 10.21 54.92 -32.74
CA LEU A 38 10.30 56.16 -31.94
C LEU A 38 8.93 56.79 -31.59
N GLY A 39 8.73 57.41 -30.42
CA GLY A 39 9.59 57.49 -29.24
C GLY A 39 9.23 58.65 -28.29
N THR A 40 9.37 58.44 -26.97
CA THR A 40 9.44 59.46 -25.87
C THR A 40 8.34 60.53 -25.72
N GLY A 41 7.79 60.70 -24.50
CA GLY A 41 6.97 61.88 -24.16
C GLY A 41 6.17 61.78 -22.84
N THR A 42 6.71 62.29 -21.74
CA THR A 42 6.07 62.34 -20.40
C THR A 42 5.33 63.66 -20.13
N ILE A 43 4.28 63.66 -19.27
CA ILE A 43 3.76 64.72 -18.36
C ILE A 43 2.26 64.47 -18.04
N VAL A 44 1.65 64.73 -16.87
CA VAL A 44 2.07 64.64 -15.44
C VAL A 44 0.80 64.83 -14.54
N SER A 45 0.66 64.07 -13.44
CA SER A 45 -0.22 64.29 -12.26
C SER A 45 -1.77 64.38 -12.46
N ALA A 46 -2.62 64.24 -11.43
CA ALA A 46 -2.40 64.24 -9.97
C ALA A 46 -3.35 63.30 -9.16
N GLU A 47 -2.86 62.81 -8.01
CA GLU A 47 -3.51 62.66 -6.67
C GLU A 47 -4.90 61.99 -6.51
N THR A 48 -5.24 61.22 -5.46
CA THR A 48 -4.63 60.86 -4.14
C THR A 48 -4.79 59.34 -3.87
N GLY A 49 -4.16 58.68 -2.87
CA GLY A 49 -3.07 59.04 -1.95
C GLY A 49 -3.03 58.15 -0.69
N VAL A 50 -1.82 57.81 -0.20
CA VAL A 50 -1.46 57.12 1.09
C VAL A 50 -2.07 55.71 1.36
N ASN A 51 -1.44 54.78 2.09
CA ASN A 51 -0.36 54.91 3.10
C ASN A 51 0.48 53.61 3.24
N GLY A 52 1.75 53.70 3.69
CA GLY A 52 2.47 52.59 4.34
C GLY A 52 3.76 52.07 3.68
N ASP A 53 4.92 52.58 4.12
CA ASP A 53 6.25 51.99 3.91
C ASP A 53 6.41 50.64 4.65
N GLY A 54 7.35 49.75 4.32
CA GLY A 54 8.35 49.78 3.24
C GLY A 54 9.46 48.75 3.51
N ALA A 55 10.13 48.24 2.47
CA ALA A 55 11.18 47.22 2.63
C ALA A 55 12.29 47.35 1.57
N SER A 56 13.54 47.44 2.04
CA SER A 56 14.79 47.39 1.28
C SER A 56 15.96 47.23 2.28
N ASN A 57 17.14 46.70 1.95
CA ASN A 57 17.61 45.82 0.87
C ASN A 57 18.97 45.22 1.34
N GLU A 58 19.58 44.32 0.54
CA GLU A 58 21.02 43.96 0.59
C GLU A 58 21.56 43.20 1.84
N GLN A 59 22.72 42.50 1.84
CA GLN A 59 23.38 41.64 0.83
C GLN A 59 24.55 40.83 1.51
N ILE A 60 25.02 39.74 0.87
CA ILE A 60 26.34 39.06 1.04
C ILE A 60 26.50 37.99 2.18
N VAL A 61 27.38 37.02 1.90
CA VAL A 61 27.75 35.72 2.55
C VAL A 61 29.17 35.82 3.20
N PRO A 62 29.91 34.77 3.65
CA PRO A 62 29.62 33.36 4.06
C PRO A 62 30.31 32.94 5.41
N VAL A 63 30.29 31.63 5.77
CA VAL A 63 31.44 30.74 6.18
C VAL A 63 31.03 29.59 7.15
N SER A 64 31.70 28.45 7.00
CA SER A 64 31.50 27.11 7.57
C SER A 64 31.86 26.91 9.07
N ASN A 65 31.32 25.85 9.72
CA ASN A 65 32.03 24.57 9.95
C ASN A 65 31.17 23.45 10.58
N ASP A 66 31.53 22.19 10.31
CA ASP A 66 31.30 20.90 11.04
C ASP A 66 29.88 20.47 11.50
N GLY A 67 29.50 19.19 11.57
CA GLY A 67 30.21 17.92 11.27
C GLY A 67 29.26 16.71 11.30
N ILE A 68 29.73 15.51 10.90
CA ILE A 68 28.91 14.31 10.59
C ILE A 68 29.04 13.19 11.65
N SER A 69 27.93 12.50 11.98
CA SER A 69 27.77 11.06 12.36
C SER A 69 26.37 10.92 13.02
N ASP A 70 25.42 10.10 12.56
CA ASP A 70 25.34 8.62 12.53
C ASP A 70 25.51 7.95 13.91
N GLY A 71 24.60 7.01 14.25
CA GLY A 71 24.41 6.45 15.60
C GLY A 71 23.11 5.67 15.84
N THR A 72 23.01 4.50 15.20
CA THR A 72 22.00 3.42 15.29
C THR A 72 21.20 3.15 16.60
N GLN A 73 19.97 2.63 16.40
CA GLN A 73 19.16 1.84 17.35
C GLN A 73 19.91 0.59 17.90
N PRO A 74 19.57 -0.01 19.07
CA PRO A 74 18.31 -0.78 19.21
C PRO A 74 17.70 -0.94 20.64
N GLN A 75 16.59 -1.72 20.69
CA GLN A 75 15.94 -2.49 21.76
C GLN A 75 16.44 -2.45 23.23
N GLY A 76 15.48 -2.51 24.17
CA GLY A 76 15.69 -3.01 25.54
C GLY A 76 14.44 -2.86 26.44
N ASP A 77 13.94 -3.97 27.00
CA ASP A 77 12.73 -4.00 27.84
C ASP A 77 12.99 -3.78 29.34
N ASN A 78 11.89 -3.47 30.05
CA ASN A 78 11.58 -3.83 31.45
C ASN A 78 12.08 -2.98 32.65
N GLN A 79 11.13 -2.76 33.57
CA GLN A 79 11.18 -2.66 35.05
C GLN A 79 12.47 -2.17 35.75
N GLY A 80 12.37 -1.12 36.59
CA GLY A 80 13.52 -0.49 37.28
C GLY A 80 13.39 -0.10 38.77
N ASP A 81 12.21 0.33 39.25
CA ASP A 81 11.88 0.55 40.68
C ASP A 81 12.57 1.70 41.48
N ASN A 82 11.86 2.18 42.52
CA ASN A 82 12.24 3.03 43.67
C ASN A 82 13.01 4.39 43.50
N GLY A 83 12.79 5.41 44.36
CA GLY A 83 11.75 5.58 45.38
C GLY A 83 12.19 6.27 46.68
N SER A 84 11.80 7.54 46.91
CA SER A 84 11.77 8.18 48.24
C SER A 84 10.94 9.48 48.24
N GLY A 85 10.02 9.78 49.17
CA GLY A 85 9.42 8.92 50.21
C GLY A 85 9.25 9.60 51.58
N VAL A 86 8.06 10.17 51.86
CA VAL A 86 7.55 10.57 53.20
C VAL A 86 6.03 10.34 53.16
N GLN A 87 5.48 9.22 53.66
CA GLN A 87 5.03 8.96 55.05
C GLN A 87 3.83 9.82 55.51
N THR A 88 2.77 9.33 56.18
CA THR A 88 2.38 8.00 56.74
C THR A 88 0.86 8.01 57.06
N GLY A 89 0.11 6.92 57.20
CA GLY A 89 0.39 5.47 57.07
C GLY A 89 -0.66 4.59 57.81
N ASN A 90 -0.58 3.25 57.67
CA ASN A 90 -1.36 2.19 58.36
C ASN A 90 -2.90 2.15 58.10
N THR A 91 -3.65 1.02 58.13
CA THR A 91 -3.45 -0.42 58.51
C THR A 91 -4.57 -1.26 57.81
N THR A 92 -4.62 -2.60 57.64
CA THR A 92 -3.85 -3.81 58.06
C THR A 92 -3.97 -4.89 56.93
N ASN A 93 -3.79 -6.20 57.20
CA ASN A 93 -4.07 -7.33 56.28
C ASN A 93 -4.51 -8.61 57.07
N SER A 94 -5.02 -9.62 56.35
CA SER A 94 -5.08 -11.06 56.68
C SER A 94 -6.06 -11.60 57.75
N THR A 95 -7.11 -12.26 57.25
CA THR A 95 -7.53 -13.67 57.49
C THR A 95 -7.29 -14.36 58.86
N ALA A 96 -8.38 -14.88 59.46
CA ALA A 96 -8.58 -16.27 59.96
C ALA A 96 -9.19 -16.46 61.39
N ASN A 97 -10.20 -17.35 61.44
CA ASN A 97 -10.49 -18.39 62.47
C ASN A 97 -11.23 -18.12 63.82
N VAL A 98 -12.36 -18.84 63.95
CA VAL A 98 -13.07 -19.44 65.13
C VAL A 98 -13.62 -18.58 66.30
N GLN A 99 -14.80 -18.98 66.80
CA GLN A 99 -15.48 -18.56 68.05
C GLN A 99 -15.08 -19.46 69.26
N PRO A 100 -15.74 -19.45 70.46
CA PRO A 100 -16.74 -18.53 71.06
C PRO A 100 -16.50 -18.15 72.56
N ALA A 101 -17.50 -17.47 73.16
CA ALA A 101 -17.87 -17.35 74.59
C ALA A 101 -17.25 -16.20 75.44
N GLY A 102 -18.05 -15.56 76.32
CA GLY A 102 -17.59 -14.41 77.16
C GLY A 102 -18.55 -13.69 78.13
N ASP A 103 -19.88 -13.71 77.94
CA ASP A 103 -20.95 -13.32 78.91
C ASP A 103 -21.14 -11.83 79.36
N THR A 104 -22.37 -11.54 79.84
CA THR A 104 -22.91 -10.37 80.58
C THR A 104 -23.27 -9.04 79.85
N GLY A 105 -24.42 -8.46 80.24
CA GLY A 105 -25.01 -7.20 79.73
C GLY A 105 -25.02 -6.05 80.78
N PRO A 106 -26.02 -5.12 80.85
CA PRO A 106 -27.47 -5.33 80.55
C PRO A 106 -28.26 -4.16 79.89
N ALA A 107 -29.54 -4.45 79.56
CA ALA A 107 -30.70 -3.53 79.39
C ALA A 107 -30.71 -2.48 78.25
N SER A 108 -31.84 -2.06 77.64
CA SER A 108 -33.22 -2.61 77.51
C SER A 108 -34.03 -1.69 76.54
N GLY A 109 -34.94 -2.13 75.68
CA GLY A 109 -35.38 -3.49 75.31
C GLY A 109 -36.58 -3.45 74.33
N GLN A 110 -36.86 -4.56 73.63
CA GLN A 110 -38.10 -4.78 72.86
C GLN A 110 -39.16 -5.54 73.70
N PRO A 111 -40.47 -5.42 73.40
CA PRO A 111 -41.47 -6.45 73.68
C PRO A 111 -41.41 -7.55 72.59
N VAL A 112 -41.13 -8.83 72.89
CA VAL A 112 -42.02 -9.95 73.32
C VAL A 112 -43.17 -10.32 72.36
N GLY A 113 -43.58 -11.59 72.20
CA GLY A 113 -43.13 -12.85 72.84
C GLY A 113 -44.09 -14.04 72.54
N SER A 114 -43.76 -15.28 72.97
CA SER A 114 -44.39 -16.53 72.44
C SER A 114 -45.29 -17.34 73.42
N ALA A 115 -46.36 -17.96 72.88
CA ALA A 115 -47.00 -19.29 73.15
C ALA A 115 -47.52 -19.79 74.56
N ARG A 116 -48.73 -20.43 74.63
CA ARG A 116 -49.25 -21.40 75.69
C ARG A 116 -50.64 -22.10 75.40
N SER A 117 -51.24 -22.99 76.29
CA SER A 117 -52.39 -23.97 76.06
C SER A 117 -53.25 -24.58 77.32
N ALA A 118 -54.59 -25.02 77.25
CA ALA A 118 -55.55 -26.08 77.97
C ALA A 118 -56.50 -26.11 79.37
N ASP A 119 -57.82 -26.72 79.49
CA ASP A 119 -58.86 -27.71 80.39
C ASP A 119 -59.69 -27.89 81.96
N THR A 120 -60.65 -28.95 82.53
CA THR A 120 -61.25 -29.68 84.04
C THR A 120 -62.79 -30.36 84.77
N GLY A 121 -63.16 -31.37 85.88
CA GLY A 121 -64.53 -31.83 86.89
C GLY A 121 -65.18 -33.28 87.84
N THR A 122 -66.18 -33.52 88.98
CA THR A 122 -66.99 -34.86 89.81
C THR A 122 -68.11 -35.10 91.26
N GLN A 123 -68.93 -36.25 91.87
CA GLN A 123 -70.02 -36.59 93.22
C GLN A 123 -70.75 -38.07 94.06
N GLY A 124 -71.75 -38.31 95.20
CA GLY A 124 -72.52 -39.64 96.05
C GLY A 124 -73.71 -39.89 97.44
N ASP A 125 -74.40 -41.08 98.12
CA ASP A 125 -75.61 -41.42 99.36
C ASP A 125 -76.17 -42.87 100.37
N GLY A 126 -77.32 -43.18 101.32
CA GLY A 126 -77.86 -44.44 102.43
C GLY A 126 -79.39 -44.97 103.32
N SER A 127 -79.74 -45.99 104.40
CA SER A 127 -81.17 -46.63 105.20
C SER A 127 -81.58 -47.66 106.66
N THR A 128 -82.84 -48.35 107.21
CA THR A 128 -83.45 -49.07 108.69
C THR A 128 -84.72 -50.27 109.19
N ASN A 129 -85.17 -50.94 110.50
CA ASN A 129 -86.39 -52.04 111.13
C ASN A 129 -86.84 -52.56 112.82
N GLN A 130 -87.70 -53.45 113.73
CA GLN A 130 -88.92 -54.61 114.19
C GLN A 130 -89.76 -55.10 115.76
N PRO A 131 -90.20 -56.41 116.40
CA PRO A 131 -90.99 -57.32 117.70
C PRO A 131 -92.54 -57.58 118.59
N VAL A 132 -93.26 -58.45 119.63
CA VAL A 132 -93.46 -59.70 120.83
C VAL A 132 -94.90 -60.36 121.72
N ASP A 133 -95.13 -61.49 122.72
CA ASP A 133 -96.22 -61.99 123.99
C ASP A 133 -97.06 -63.48 124.61
N GLU A 134 -97.60 -63.95 125.96
CA GLU A 134 -98.82 -65.00 126.64
C GLU A 134 -99.02 -66.11 128.09
N SER A 135 -100.18 -66.88 128.71
CA SER A 135 -100.45 -67.92 130.07
C SER A 135 -101.83 -68.82 130.84
N VAL A 136 -101.94 -69.86 131.95
CA VAL A 136 -103.09 -71.06 132.47
C VAL A 136 -103.53 -72.06 133.95
N ILE A 137 -104.54 -73.20 134.27
CA ILE A 137 -104.83 -74.53 135.39
C ILE A 137 -106.16 -75.73 135.82
N LYS A 138 -106.18 -77.13 136.42
CA LYS A 138 -107.17 -78.29 137.31
C LYS A 138 -107.69 -80.03 137.39
N PHE A 139 -108.70 -80.82 138.20
CA PHE A 139 -108.98 -82.47 138.60
C PHE A 139 -110.29 -83.39 139.46
N PRO A 140 -110.69 -84.86 139.54
CA PRO A 140 -112.04 -85.84 139.93
C PRO A 140 -112.37 -87.31 140.91
N THR A 141 -113.58 -88.19 141.05
CA THR A 141 -113.89 -89.66 141.81
C THR A 141 -114.90 -91.01 141.60
N GLN A 142 -116.24 -91.17 141.29
CA GLN A 142 -117.11 -92.47 141.30
C GLN A 142 -117.97 -92.72 140.01
N ASP A 143 -118.46 -93.95 139.70
CA ASP A 143 -119.30 -94.23 138.51
C ASP A 143 -120.60 -93.39 138.46
N ASN A 144 -120.85 -92.75 137.31
CA ASN A 144 -121.96 -91.80 137.07
C ASN A 144 -122.06 -90.64 138.09
N GLN A 145 -121.01 -90.35 138.86
CA GLN A 145 -120.99 -89.24 139.81
C GLN A 145 -120.96 -87.87 139.10
N THR A 146 -121.62 -86.87 139.67
CA THR A 146 -121.68 -85.50 139.12
C THR A 146 -120.62 -84.56 139.70
N PRO A 147 -120.11 -83.59 138.92
CA PRO A 147 -119.05 -82.67 139.35
C PRO A 147 -119.49 -81.71 140.48
N PRO A 148 -118.57 -81.32 141.39
CA PRO A 148 -118.82 -80.32 142.42
C PRO A 148 -119.11 -78.92 141.85
N ALA A 149 -119.83 -78.09 142.62
CA ALA A 149 -120.04 -76.69 142.27
C ALA A 149 -118.70 -75.93 142.15
N GLY A 150 -118.52 -75.17 141.07
CA GLY A 150 -117.24 -74.52 140.75
C GLY A 150 -116.20 -75.44 140.10
N TYR A 151 -116.61 -76.63 139.63
CA TYR A 151 -115.80 -77.56 138.86
C TYR A 151 -116.60 -78.16 137.68
N GLN A 152 -115.91 -78.51 136.60
CA GLN A 152 -116.46 -78.87 135.29
C GLN A 152 -115.80 -80.12 134.71
N SER A 153 -116.57 -80.97 134.02
CA SER A 153 -116.07 -82.25 133.53
C SER A 153 -115.22 -82.12 132.26
N VAL A 154 -114.09 -82.83 132.23
CA VAL A 154 -113.28 -83.09 131.04
C VAL A 154 -113.24 -84.60 130.83
N LEU A 155 -113.56 -85.07 129.62
CA LEU A 155 -113.80 -86.47 129.29
C LEU A 155 -113.05 -86.89 128.03
N PHE A 156 -112.57 -88.12 127.98
CA PHE A 156 -111.99 -88.74 126.78
C PHE A 156 -112.66 -90.07 126.46
N HIS A 157 -112.90 -90.32 125.18
CA HIS A 157 -113.39 -91.58 124.63
C HIS A 157 -112.84 -91.79 123.20
N SER A 158 -113.34 -92.80 122.47
CA SER A 158 -113.08 -92.99 121.04
C SER A 158 -114.12 -93.96 120.44
N SER A 159 -114.33 -93.86 119.13
CA SER A 159 -115.19 -94.76 118.34
C SER A 159 -114.44 -95.52 117.24
N TYR A 160 -113.25 -95.04 116.83
CA TYR A 160 -112.50 -95.55 115.67
C TYR A 160 -111.27 -96.36 116.07
N VAL A 161 -110.51 -95.85 117.04
CA VAL A 161 -109.32 -96.51 117.61
C VAL A 161 -109.60 -96.96 119.04
N LYS A 162 -109.04 -98.09 119.46
CA LYS A 162 -109.29 -98.66 120.79
C LYS A 162 -108.71 -97.78 121.91
N LEU A 163 -109.49 -97.59 122.97
CA LEU A 163 -109.08 -96.93 124.21
C LEU A 163 -108.59 -97.99 125.20
N ASP A 164 -107.47 -97.73 125.89
CA ASP A 164 -106.92 -98.62 126.92
C ASP A 164 -107.08 -98.03 128.34
N PHE A 165 -107.69 -98.81 129.24
CA PHE A 165 -107.79 -98.50 130.68
C PHE A 165 -106.59 -99.05 131.46
N GLU A 166 -106.08 -98.27 132.42
CA GLU A 166 -104.89 -98.59 133.23
C GLU A 166 -105.16 -98.67 134.74
N GLY A 167 -106.40 -98.37 135.17
CA GLY A 167 -106.83 -98.38 136.57
C GLY A 167 -106.53 -97.10 137.33
N LYS A 168 -106.31 -95.96 136.64
CA LYS A 168 -105.93 -94.68 137.27
C LYS A 168 -107.16 -93.85 137.67
N PRO A 169 -107.07 -92.98 138.70
CA PRO A 169 -108.21 -92.17 139.16
C PRO A 169 -108.90 -91.39 138.03
N GLY A 170 -110.22 -91.46 137.97
CA GLY A 170 -111.03 -90.87 136.90
C GLY A 170 -111.33 -91.81 135.73
N GLU A 171 -110.74 -93.00 135.65
CA GLU A 171 -111.27 -94.08 134.80
C GLU A 171 -112.51 -94.67 135.49
N ILE A 172 -113.67 -94.43 134.88
CA ILE A 172 -115.00 -94.82 135.38
C ILE A 172 -115.88 -95.22 134.19
N GLU A 173 -117.00 -95.89 134.46
CA GLU A 173 -118.01 -96.18 133.44
C GLU A 173 -119.23 -95.25 133.59
N ILE A 174 -119.64 -94.63 132.49
CA ILE A 174 -120.79 -93.70 132.46
C ILE A 174 -121.87 -94.20 131.51
N THR A 175 -123.14 -93.95 131.87
CA THR A 175 -124.29 -94.38 131.08
C THR A 175 -124.63 -93.33 130.03
N ARG A 176 -124.20 -93.55 128.78
CA ARG A 176 -124.49 -92.67 127.63
C ARG A 176 -125.49 -93.36 126.70
N ASN A 177 -126.62 -92.70 126.40
CA ASN A 177 -127.69 -93.22 125.55
C ASN A 177 -128.20 -94.62 125.97
N GLY A 178 -128.28 -94.88 127.28
CA GLY A 178 -128.75 -96.15 127.85
C GLY A 178 -127.75 -97.31 127.76
N LYS A 179 -126.49 -97.06 127.35
CA LYS A 179 -125.40 -98.04 127.38
C LYS A 179 -124.25 -97.53 128.28
N PRO A 180 -123.57 -98.41 129.03
CA PRO A 180 -122.32 -98.05 129.66
C PRO A 180 -121.24 -97.79 128.59
N ILE A 181 -120.39 -96.80 128.82
CA ILE A 181 -119.16 -96.56 128.03
C ILE A 181 -117.99 -96.25 128.96
N GLN A 182 -116.82 -96.74 128.58
CA GLN A 182 -115.54 -96.48 129.23
C GLN A 182 -115.04 -95.06 128.88
N VAL A 183 -114.72 -94.26 129.90
CA VAL A 183 -114.19 -92.90 129.75
C VAL A 183 -113.06 -92.63 130.75
N VAL A 184 -112.17 -91.70 130.38
CA VAL A 184 -111.26 -91.06 131.34
C VAL A 184 -111.81 -89.68 131.67
N ALA A 185 -112.13 -89.43 132.95
CA ALA A 185 -112.81 -88.23 133.42
C ALA A 185 -111.97 -87.40 134.40
N PHE A 186 -112.02 -86.08 134.29
CA PHE A 186 -111.44 -85.08 135.20
C PHE A 186 -112.48 -84.02 135.58
N TRP A 187 -112.33 -83.35 136.72
CA TRP A 187 -113.20 -82.26 137.17
C TRP A 187 -112.37 -80.99 137.41
N VAL A 188 -112.31 -80.12 136.41
CA VAL A 188 -111.41 -78.96 136.39
C VAL A 188 -112.11 -77.75 137.00
N LYS A 189 -111.39 -76.88 137.72
CA LYS A 189 -112.00 -75.73 138.39
C LYS A 189 -112.56 -74.76 137.33
N THR A 190 -113.77 -74.25 137.55
CA THR A 190 -114.43 -73.35 136.59
C THR A 190 -113.60 -72.09 136.38
N GLY A 191 -113.35 -71.75 135.11
CA GLY A 191 -112.65 -70.54 134.70
C GLY A 191 -111.12 -70.65 134.62
N THR A 192 -110.52 -71.80 134.94
CA THR A 192 -109.07 -72.01 134.81
C THR A 192 -108.73 -72.87 133.59
N THR A 193 -107.64 -72.52 132.93
CA THR A 193 -107.47 -72.78 131.49
C THR A 193 -106.72 -74.11 131.22
N TRP A 194 -106.49 -74.51 129.97
CA TRP A 194 -105.99 -75.85 129.60
C TRP A 194 -104.49 -76.16 129.80
N GLY A 195 -103.56 -75.25 129.54
CA GLY A 195 -102.11 -75.46 129.64
C GLY A 195 -101.52 -75.85 131.00
N THR A 196 -101.75 -75.12 132.09
CA THR A 196 -101.48 -75.55 133.47
C THR A 196 -102.50 -76.58 133.96
N LEU A 197 -103.55 -76.93 133.20
CA LEU A 197 -104.17 -78.25 133.40
C LEU A 197 -103.23 -79.32 132.85
N LYS A 198 -102.66 -79.18 131.64
CA LYS A 198 -101.62 -80.08 131.12
C LYS A 198 -100.34 -80.09 131.97
N LYS A 199 -99.98 -78.95 132.59
CA LYS A 199 -98.83 -78.79 133.51
C LYS A 199 -99.20 -79.13 134.96
N ASP A 200 -100.46 -79.48 135.24
CA ASP A 200 -100.85 -80.10 136.50
C ASP A 200 -100.42 -81.58 136.47
N PRO A 201 -99.58 -82.06 137.40
CA PRO A 201 -99.04 -83.41 137.37
C PRO A 201 -100.10 -84.52 137.57
N GLN A 202 -101.37 -84.17 137.79
CA GLN A 202 -102.48 -85.12 137.84
C GLN A 202 -103.21 -85.33 136.49
N PHE A 203 -102.96 -84.49 135.49
CA PHE A 203 -103.57 -84.62 134.16
C PHE A 203 -102.91 -85.72 133.32
N ARG A 204 -103.68 -86.36 132.42
CA ARG A 204 -103.18 -87.35 131.45
C ARG A 204 -104.05 -87.40 130.20
N ILE A 205 -103.44 -87.64 129.05
CA ILE A 205 -104.14 -88.03 127.80
C ILE A 205 -104.18 -89.58 127.75
N PRO A 206 -105.26 -90.22 127.24
CA PRO A 206 -105.31 -91.68 127.10
C PRO A 206 -104.40 -92.23 125.98
N LYS A 207 -104.43 -93.56 125.81
CA LYS A 207 -103.63 -94.30 124.82
C LYS A 207 -104.50 -94.96 123.75
N TYR A 208 -103.95 -95.04 122.52
CA TYR A 208 -104.62 -95.48 121.29
C TYR A 208 -103.66 -96.30 120.37
N THR A 209 -104.11 -96.75 119.19
CA THR A 209 -103.35 -97.59 118.22
C THR A 209 -103.85 -97.36 116.77
N VAL A 210 -102.98 -97.44 115.74
CA VAL A 210 -103.25 -97.12 114.31
C VAL A 210 -102.52 -98.06 113.31
N ASP A 211 -102.79 -97.91 112.02
CA ASP A 211 -102.31 -98.74 110.88
C ASP A 211 -101.02 -98.21 110.19
N ASP A 212 -100.55 -98.88 109.12
CA ASP A 212 -99.26 -98.66 108.44
C ASP A 212 -99.37 -97.72 107.21
N GLY A 213 -98.41 -96.80 107.08
CA GLY A 213 -98.45 -95.68 106.11
C GLY A 213 -99.21 -94.43 106.60
N ASP A 214 -100.05 -94.60 107.62
CA ASP A 214 -100.87 -93.56 108.26
C ASP A 214 -100.21 -93.00 109.55
N PHE A 215 -100.59 -91.79 109.98
CA PHE A 215 -100.19 -91.23 111.28
C PHE A 215 -101.28 -90.41 111.97
N ILE A 216 -101.28 -90.35 113.30
CA ILE A 216 -102.22 -89.52 114.08
C ILE A 216 -101.91 -88.02 113.86
N LEU A 217 -102.88 -87.29 113.31
CA LEU A 217 -102.78 -85.88 112.93
C LEU A 217 -103.34 -84.92 114.00
N GLY A 218 -104.13 -85.39 114.97
CA GLY A 218 -104.66 -84.53 116.04
C GLY A 218 -105.79 -85.14 116.88
N TYR A 219 -106.55 -84.24 117.54
CA TYR A 219 -107.73 -84.56 118.33
C TYR A 219 -108.93 -83.67 117.94
N ASP A 220 -110.13 -84.20 118.13
CA ASP A 220 -111.41 -83.57 117.93
C ASP A 220 -112.15 -83.38 119.27
N ARG A 221 -112.82 -82.23 119.46
CA ARG A 221 -113.70 -81.96 120.61
C ARG A 221 -115.17 -82.15 120.23
N SER A 222 -115.94 -82.79 121.11
CA SER A 222 -117.40 -82.81 121.08
C SER A 222 -117.98 -81.62 121.86
N VAL A 223 -118.83 -80.82 121.19
CA VAL A 223 -119.58 -79.70 121.77
C VAL A 223 -121.03 -79.78 121.28
N GLY A 224 -121.98 -80.03 122.17
CA GLY A 224 -123.41 -80.05 121.83
C GLY A 224 -123.78 -81.09 120.75
N GLN A 225 -123.13 -82.26 120.77
CA GLN A 225 -123.23 -83.32 119.73
C GLN A 225 -122.57 -82.97 118.37
N VAL A 226 -121.86 -81.85 118.25
CA VAL A 226 -121.05 -81.51 117.06
C VAL A 226 -119.57 -81.76 117.36
N ILE A 227 -118.89 -82.51 116.48
CA ILE A 227 -117.46 -82.82 116.55
C ILE A 227 -116.69 -81.75 115.76
N ARG A 228 -115.53 -81.28 116.26
CA ARG A 228 -114.65 -80.32 115.57
C ARG A 228 -113.16 -80.62 115.80
N PRO A 229 -112.31 -80.54 114.76
CA PRO A 229 -110.86 -80.56 114.93
C PRO A 229 -110.43 -79.48 115.90
N THR A 230 -109.67 -79.88 116.91
CA THR A 230 -109.25 -79.03 118.01
C THR A 230 -107.74 -79.17 118.14
N ASP A 231 -107.02 -78.10 117.82
CA ASP A 231 -105.60 -77.99 118.16
C ASP A 231 -105.47 -78.11 119.68
N PHE A 232 -105.10 -79.31 120.12
CA PHE A 232 -105.07 -79.66 121.52
C PHE A 232 -103.98 -78.87 122.26
N ASP A 233 -102.96 -78.42 121.55
CA ASP A 233 -101.87 -77.62 122.08
C ASP A 233 -102.25 -76.15 122.18
N SER A 234 -102.87 -75.56 121.16
CA SER A 234 -103.39 -74.17 121.20
C SER A 234 -104.43 -73.93 122.27
N LEU A 235 -105.04 -74.99 122.84
CA LEU A 235 -106.00 -74.84 123.92
C LEU A 235 -105.43 -74.10 125.13
N ASP A 236 -104.10 -74.04 125.31
CA ASP A 236 -103.43 -73.61 126.54
C ASP A 236 -104.21 -72.51 127.28
N ASP A 237 -104.41 -71.32 126.73
CA ASP A 237 -105.04 -70.20 127.46
C ASP A 237 -106.59 -70.24 127.58
N THR A 238 -107.26 -71.30 127.10
CA THR A 238 -108.73 -71.42 127.05
C THR A 238 -109.38 -71.86 128.38
N PRO A 239 -110.19 -71.03 129.07
CA PRO A 239 -110.76 -71.35 130.38
C PRO A 239 -111.81 -72.46 130.33
N ILE A 240 -111.68 -73.46 131.21
CA ILE A 240 -112.64 -74.56 131.31
C ILE A 240 -113.84 -74.10 132.14
N VAL A 241 -114.93 -73.79 131.45
CA VAL A 241 -116.18 -73.23 132.03
C VAL A 241 -117.41 -74.10 131.78
N ASP A 242 -117.30 -75.05 130.86
CA ASP A 242 -118.29 -76.01 130.42
C ASP A 242 -117.73 -77.45 130.44
N THR A 243 -118.49 -78.44 129.97
CA THR A 243 -118.00 -79.83 129.84
C THR A 243 -117.24 -80.04 128.53
N TRP A 244 -116.14 -80.78 128.57
CA TRP A 244 -115.28 -81.11 127.42
C TRP A 244 -115.26 -82.63 127.18
N GLU A 245 -115.23 -83.04 125.92
CA GLU A 245 -115.22 -84.45 125.44
C GLU A 245 -114.29 -84.56 124.21
N PHE A 246 -113.44 -85.58 124.11
CA PHE A 246 -112.43 -85.71 123.03
C PHE A 246 -112.28 -87.12 122.38
N SER A 247 -111.76 -87.15 121.14
CA SER A 247 -111.44 -88.32 120.28
C SER A 247 -110.31 -87.99 119.25
N PRO A 248 -109.55 -88.91 118.62
CA PRO A 248 -108.40 -88.60 117.71
C PRO A 248 -108.63 -88.67 116.16
N THR A 249 -107.66 -88.19 115.35
CA THR A 249 -107.69 -87.94 113.86
C THR A 249 -106.40 -88.45 113.11
N VAL A 250 -106.38 -88.71 111.76
CA VAL A 250 -105.29 -89.47 111.01
C VAL A 250 -105.04 -89.02 109.51
N ASP A 251 -103.82 -89.14 108.90
CA ASP A 251 -103.48 -88.81 107.45
C ASP A 251 -102.16 -89.43 106.81
N TYR A 252 -101.75 -89.08 105.55
CA TYR A 252 -100.69 -89.62 104.62
C TYR A 252 -99.40 -88.74 104.33
N ILE A 253 -98.43 -89.22 103.49
CA ILE A 253 -97.02 -88.70 103.40
C ILE A 253 -96.57 -87.84 102.15
N VAL A 254 -96.85 -88.21 100.88
CA VAL A 254 -96.37 -87.48 99.65
C VAL A 254 -97.42 -87.49 98.52
N GLY A 255 -97.56 -86.42 97.72
CA GLY A 255 -98.54 -86.35 96.62
C GLY A 255 -98.21 -85.44 95.43
N ASP A 256 -98.80 -85.76 94.27
CA ASP A 256 -98.78 -84.99 93.01
C ASP A 256 -99.91 -83.94 92.98
N VAL A 257 -99.59 -82.68 92.64
CA VAL A 257 -100.59 -81.59 92.50
C VAL A 257 -100.74 -81.21 91.02
N SER A 258 -101.87 -81.56 90.42
CA SER A 258 -102.10 -81.48 88.96
C SER A 258 -102.99 -80.33 88.49
N ASP A 259 -103.49 -79.48 89.40
CA ASP A 259 -104.46 -78.41 89.10
C ASP A 259 -103.84 -77.01 88.92
N GLY A 260 -102.51 -76.91 88.93
CA GLY A 260 -101.77 -75.69 88.56
C GLY A 260 -101.68 -74.59 89.63
N LYS A 261 -102.19 -74.85 90.83
CA LYS A 261 -102.07 -73.97 92.00
C LYS A 261 -100.63 -73.86 92.51
N THR A 262 -100.33 -72.79 93.24
CA THR A 262 -99.17 -72.71 94.13
C THR A 262 -99.34 -73.60 95.37
N PHE A 263 -98.25 -73.82 96.10
CA PHE A 263 -98.24 -74.60 97.35
C PHE A 263 -99.23 -74.04 98.37
N GLU A 264 -99.19 -72.72 98.55
CA GLU A 264 -100.02 -71.97 99.47
C GLU A 264 -101.50 -72.04 99.06
N GLU A 265 -101.82 -71.95 97.78
CA GLU A 265 -103.19 -72.11 97.26
C GLU A 265 -103.72 -73.55 97.38
N TYR A 266 -102.86 -74.56 97.27
CA TYR A 266 -103.24 -75.96 97.44
C TYR A 266 -103.52 -76.28 98.92
N MET A 267 -102.62 -75.89 99.82
CA MET A 267 -102.76 -76.15 101.26
C MET A 267 -103.96 -75.41 101.88
N ASN A 268 -104.23 -74.18 101.46
CA ASN A 268 -105.39 -73.41 101.95
C ASN A 268 -106.74 -73.80 101.27
N SER A 269 -106.82 -74.94 100.58
CA SER A 269 -108.03 -75.42 99.90
C SER A 269 -109.17 -75.89 100.83
N GLY A 270 -108.93 -75.97 102.15
CA GLY A 270 -109.97 -76.17 103.17
C GLY A 270 -110.10 -77.59 103.73
N SER A 271 -109.29 -78.54 103.25
CA SER A 271 -109.29 -79.93 103.75
C SER A 271 -108.55 -80.10 105.08
N TYR A 272 -107.62 -79.18 105.40
CA TYR A 272 -106.76 -79.22 106.58
C TYR A 272 -106.94 -77.99 107.46
N ALA A 273 -106.75 -78.15 108.76
CA ALA A 273 -106.72 -77.03 109.69
C ALA A 273 -105.37 -76.28 109.61
N PRO A 274 -105.31 -74.95 109.87
CA PRO A 274 -104.09 -74.16 109.66
C PRO A 274 -102.84 -74.66 110.40
N TYR A 275 -102.98 -75.28 111.57
CA TYR A 275 -101.88 -75.87 112.34
C TYR A 275 -101.32 -77.18 111.74
N GLN A 276 -102.10 -77.86 110.90
CA GLN A 276 -101.70 -79.08 110.19
C GLN A 276 -100.88 -78.75 108.93
N ILE A 277 -101.17 -77.60 108.28
CA ILE A 277 -100.47 -77.12 107.06
C ILE A 277 -98.96 -76.93 107.29
N LEU A 278 -98.54 -76.53 108.50
CA LEU A 278 -97.14 -76.24 108.88
C LEU A 278 -96.21 -77.48 108.92
N GLN A 279 -96.66 -78.63 108.43
CA GLN A 279 -95.95 -79.91 108.49
C GLN A 279 -95.47 -80.39 107.10
N PHE A 280 -95.73 -79.60 106.05
CA PHE A 280 -95.41 -79.90 104.64
C PHE A 280 -94.47 -78.84 104.01
N HIS A 281 -93.75 -79.23 102.95
CA HIS A 281 -92.90 -78.37 102.10
C HIS A 281 -93.07 -78.72 100.61
N GLY A 282 -92.43 -78.00 99.67
CA GLY A 282 -92.31 -78.50 98.29
C GLY A 282 -91.58 -77.63 97.24
N ILE A 283 -91.42 -78.19 96.04
CA ILE A 283 -90.39 -77.80 95.05
C ILE A 283 -91.01 -77.17 93.79
N THR A 284 -90.43 -76.09 93.24
CA THR A 284 -90.87 -75.42 91.99
C THR A 284 -89.77 -75.34 90.91
N LEU A 285 -90.14 -75.47 89.63
CA LEU A 285 -89.26 -75.24 88.45
C LEU A 285 -89.83 -74.16 87.50
N ASN A 286 -89.00 -73.22 87.04
CA ASN A 286 -89.39 -72.02 86.28
C ASN A 286 -88.48 -71.71 85.08
N ALA A 287 -88.98 -72.01 83.87
CA ALA A 287 -88.22 -72.00 82.61
C ALA A 287 -87.65 -70.63 82.12
N ASN A 288 -87.81 -69.54 82.89
CA ASN A 288 -87.22 -68.22 82.61
C ASN A 288 -87.42 -67.71 81.16
N GLY A 289 -88.67 -67.71 80.71
CA GLY A 289 -89.05 -67.31 79.34
C GLY A 289 -88.92 -68.40 78.28
N GLY A 290 -88.43 -69.59 78.65
CA GLY A 290 -88.61 -70.82 77.86
C GLY A 290 -89.88 -71.59 78.22
N THR A 291 -90.00 -72.83 77.73
CA THR A 291 -91.07 -73.78 78.07
C THR A 291 -90.52 -75.11 78.61
N VAL A 292 -91.36 -75.87 79.33
CA VAL A 292 -91.07 -77.24 79.81
C VAL A 292 -92.26 -78.13 79.42
N ASP A 293 -92.00 -79.28 78.79
CA ASP A 293 -93.01 -80.22 78.27
C ASP A 293 -94.17 -79.54 77.50
N GLY A 294 -93.82 -78.52 76.71
CA GLY A 294 -94.76 -77.73 75.91
C GLY A 294 -95.70 -76.81 76.70
N LYS A 295 -95.53 -76.68 78.02
CA LYS A 295 -96.32 -75.79 78.89
C LYS A 295 -95.46 -74.63 79.41
N ALA A 296 -96.12 -73.51 79.68
CA ALA A 296 -95.44 -72.24 79.93
C ALA A 296 -94.70 -72.19 81.28
N LYS A 297 -95.32 -72.62 82.39
CA LYS A 297 -94.75 -72.54 83.75
C LYS A 297 -95.28 -73.62 84.70
N LYS A 298 -94.40 -74.00 85.65
CA LYS A 298 -94.59 -74.78 86.89
C LYS A 298 -94.97 -76.28 86.80
N ALA A 299 -94.28 -77.05 87.62
CA ALA A 299 -94.69 -78.32 88.24
C ALA A 299 -94.32 -78.23 89.74
N PHE A 300 -95.06 -78.93 90.61
CA PHE A 300 -94.89 -78.84 92.07
C PHE A 300 -95.15 -80.18 92.78
N TYR A 301 -94.41 -80.45 93.85
CA TYR A 301 -94.47 -81.71 94.63
C TYR A 301 -94.49 -81.42 96.13
N VAL A 302 -95.48 -81.98 96.84
CA VAL A 302 -95.66 -81.82 98.30
C VAL A 302 -94.92 -82.93 99.05
N ALA A 303 -94.15 -82.57 100.08
CA ALA A 303 -93.44 -83.50 100.94
C ALA A 303 -93.68 -83.22 102.43
N TYR A 304 -94.11 -84.24 103.19
CA TYR A 304 -94.19 -84.18 104.65
C TYR A 304 -92.79 -84.12 105.30
N LYS A 305 -92.70 -83.63 106.54
CA LYS A 305 -91.49 -83.18 107.26
C LYS A 305 -90.26 -84.12 107.34
N HIS A 306 -90.36 -85.36 106.87
CA HIS A 306 -89.33 -86.40 106.97
C HIS A 306 -88.63 -86.79 105.65
N VAL A 307 -89.06 -86.26 104.49
CA VAL A 307 -88.52 -86.61 103.14
C VAL A 307 -87.28 -85.77 102.79
N GLN A 308 -86.36 -86.30 101.97
CA GLN A 308 -85.06 -85.67 101.65
C GLN A 308 -84.70 -85.67 100.15
N TRP A 309 -83.92 -84.69 99.71
CA TRP A 309 -83.22 -84.72 98.43
C TRP A 309 -82.35 -85.97 98.36
N GLY A 310 -82.32 -86.58 97.17
CA GLY A 310 -81.72 -87.91 96.96
C GLY A 310 -82.72 -89.06 97.09
N ASP A 311 -83.93 -88.84 97.65
CA ASP A 311 -85.00 -89.83 97.57
C ASP A 311 -85.39 -90.13 96.11
N GLU A 312 -85.44 -91.42 95.76
CA GLU A 312 -85.66 -91.88 94.38
C GLU A 312 -87.04 -91.46 93.82
N LEU A 313 -88.00 -91.20 94.70
CA LEU A 313 -89.34 -90.70 94.37
C LEU A 313 -89.33 -89.22 93.95
N VAL A 314 -88.38 -88.43 94.43
CA VAL A 314 -88.25 -86.99 94.12
C VAL A 314 -87.44 -86.80 92.84
N THR A 315 -86.29 -87.48 92.71
CA THR A 315 -85.34 -87.25 91.60
C THR A 315 -85.92 -87.59 90.22
N LYS A 316 -86.89 -88.51 90.11
CA LYS A 316 -87.51 -88.94 88.84
C LYS A 316 -88.47 -87.93 88.20
N LYS A 317 -88.64 -86.72 88.77
CA LYS A 317 -89.67 -85.74 88.38
C LYS A 317 -89.12 -84.42 87.77
N ILE A 318 -87.84 -84.35 87.39
CA ILE A 318 -87.15 -83.12 86.95
C ILE A 318 -86.74 -83.20 85.45
N VAL A 319 -86.93 -82.13 84.68
CA VAL A 319 -86.84 -82.08 83.18
C VAL A 319 -86.19 -80.77 82.64
N VAL A 320 -85.96 -80.64 81.32
CA VAL A 320 -85.12 -79.61 80.67
C VAL A 320 -85.93 -78.66 79.73
N PRO A 321 -85.61 -77.34 79.59
CA PRO A 321 -86.42 -76.38 78.84
C PRO A 321 -85.86 -75.91 77.48
N SER A 322 -86.66 -75.18 76.69
CA SER A 322 -86.31 -74.60 75.36
C SER A 322 -86.77 -73.13 75.15
N ARG A 323 -86.05 -72.35 74.32
CA ARG A 323 -86.33 -70.92 73.97
C ARG A 323 -85.61 -70.50 72.67
N ASP A 324 -86.30 -69.79 71.77
CA ASP A 324 -85.76 -69.33 70.47
C ASP A 324 -84.82 -68.12 70.58
N GLY A 325 -83.79 -68.05 69.73
CA GLY A 325 -82.80 -66.95 69.68
C GLY A 325 -81.81 -66.92 70.86
N TYR A 326 -81.87 -67.95 71.73
CA TYR A 326 -81.00 -68.14 72.88
C TYR A 326 -80.57 -69.62 72.96
N THR A 327 -79.62 -69.94 73.84
CA THR A 327 -79.13 -71.31 74.08
C THR A 327 -79.20 -71.64 75.57
N PHE A 328 -79.90 -72.72 75.95
CA PHE A 328 -80.11 -73.12 77.36
C PHE A 328 -78.82 -73.58 78.01
N VAL A 329 -78.36 -72.93 79.09
CA VAL A 329 -77.15 -73.32 79.81
C VAL A 329 -77.47 -74.37 80.89
N ARG A 330 -78.22 -73.99 81.94
CA ARG A 330 -78.55 -74.85 83.10
C ARG A 330 -79.79 -74.37 83.88
N TRP A 331 -80.21 -75.19 84.84
CA TRP A 331 -81.09 -74.81 85.96
C TRP A 331 -80.25 -74.31 87.15
N GLN A 332 -80.70 -73.25 87.83
CA GLN A 332 -80.06 -72.76 89.06
C GLN A 332 -81.04 -72.04 90.02
N THR A 333 -80.71 -71.96 91.30
CA THR A 333 -81.38 -71.11 92.29
C THR A 333 -81.16 -69.61 92.01
N ALA A 334 -81.82 -68.73 92.78
CA ALA A 334 -81.52 -67.30 92.79
C ALA A 334 -80.06 -66.97 93.25
N THR A 335 -79.40 -67.87 93.98
CA THR A 335 -77.97 -67.78 94.36
C THR A 335 -77.02 -68.28 93.26
N GLY A 336 -77.53 -68.82 92.16
CA GLY A 336 -76.73 -69.37 91.05
C GLY A 336 -76.32 -70.84 91.22
N GLU A 337 -76.80 -71.51 92.26
CA GLU A 337 -76.43 -72.88 92.60
C GLU A 337 -77.33 -73.91 91.88
N GLY A 338 -76.76 -75.05 91.50
CA GLY A 338 -77.49 -76.13 90.83
C GLY A 338 -78.46 -76.88 91.76
N ILE A 339 -79.23 -77.81 91.20
CA ILE A 339 -80.16 -78.66 91.96
C ILE A 339 -79.37 -79.59 92.91
N PRO A 340 -79.62 -79.56 94.24
CA PRO A 340 -78.89 -80.39 95.21
C PRO A 340 -79.12 -81.89 95.00
N THR A 341 -78.09 -82.68 95.29
CA THR A 341 -78.11 -84.15 95.14
C THR A 341 -78.43 -84.90 96.44
N SER A 342 -78.39 -84.24 97.61
CA SER A 342 -78.78 -84.81 98.91
C SER A 342 -79.04 -83.71 99.96
N GLY A 343 -79.84 -83.99 101.00
CA GLY A 343 -80.15 -83.06 102.11
C GLY A 343 -81.66 -82.90 102.36
N GLN A 344 -82.08 -82.18 103.41
CA GLN A 344 -83.51 -82.01 103.72
C GLN A 344 -84.22 -81.09 102.70
N ILE A 345 -85.49 -81.37 102.38
CA ILE A 345 -86.27 -80.57 101.41
C ILE A 345 -86.97 -79.41 102.13
N GLU A 346 -86.46 -78.19 101.90
CA GLU A 346 -87.17 -76.94 102.15
C GLU A 346 -87.93 -76.48 100.88
N THR A 347 -88.86 -75.53 101.03
CA THR A 347 -89.63 -75.00 99.89
C THR A 347 -88.77 -74.08 99.02
N ILE A 348 -88.52 -74.46 97.75
CA ILE A 348 -87.50 -73.83 96.90
C ILE A 348 -87.89 -73.78 95.41
N GLU A 349 -87.35 -72.79 94.66
CA GLU A 349 -87.58 -72.59 93.22
C GLU A 349 -86.26 -72.55 92.42
N PHE A 350 -86.21 -73.24 91.27
CA PHE A 350 -85.09 -73.21 90.31
C PHE A 350 -85.48 -72.57 88.98
N THR A 351 -84.54 -71.82 88.39
CA THR A 351 -84.73 -70.93 87.23
C THR A 351 -83.71 -71.24 86.11
N ALA A 352 -84.10 -71.09 84.85
CA ALA A 352 -83.24 -71.40 83.68
C ALA A 352 -82.28 -70.26 83.27
N VAL A 353 -81.10 -70.62 82.75
CA VAL A 353 -80.06 -69.69 82.23
C VAL A 353 -79.95 -69.78 80.70
N TRP A 354 -79.70 -68.65 80.02
CA TRP A 354 -79.78 -68.51 78.56
C TRP A 354 -78.67 -67.62 77.97
N LEU A 355 -77.89 -68.11 77.00
CA LEU A 355 -76.94 -67.33 76.18
C LEU A 355 -77.63 -66.72 74.95
N LYS A 356 -77.34 -65.46 74.59
CA LYS A 356 -77.95 -64.72 73.46
C LYS A 356 -76.98 -64.55 72.27
N HIS A 357 -77.51 -64.43 71.05
CA HIS A 357 -76.74 -64.16 69.82
C HIS A 357 -76.82 -62.67 69.39
N PRO A 358 -75.81 -62.11 68.68
CA PRO A 358 -75.85 -60.75 68.12
C PRO A 358 -76.83 -60.55 66.95
N THR A 359 -76.99 -59.31 66.48
CA THR A 359 -77.94 -58.93 65.41
C THR A 359 -77.35 -58.08 64.27
N GLU A 360 -76.13 -57.56 64.41
CA GLU A 360 -75.41 -56.80 63.36
C GLU A 360 -74.00 -57.38 63.22
N ALA A 361 -73.45 -57.35 62.01
CA ALA A 361 -72.19 -58.00 61.64
C ALA A 361 -71.01 -57.03 61.53
N VAL A 362 -69.79 -57.51 61.79
CA VAL A 362 -68.55 -56.76 61.61
C VAL A 362 -68.19 -56.65 60.13
N LYS A 363 -67.89 -55.44 59.63
CA LYS A 363 -67.35 -55.22 58.28
C LYS A 363 -65.85 -55.55 58.22
N VAL A 364 -65.42 -56.31 57.21
CA VAL A 364 -64.03 -56.76 57.00
C VAL A 364 -63.70 -56.80 55.50
N PHE A 365 -62.41 -56.77 55.13
CA PHE A 365 -61.97 -56.83 53.72
C PHE A 365 -62.22 -58.20 53.07
N ASN A 366 -62.11 -59.30 53.84
CA ASN A 366 -62.44 -60.66 53.39
C ASN A 366 -63.15 -61.45 54.50
N PRO A 367 -64.47 -61.75 54.38
CA PRO A 367 -65.21 -62.51 55.38
C PRO A 367 -64.78 -63.97 55.56
N GLU A 368 -64.09 -64.57 54.58
CA GLU A 368 -63.60 -65.95 54.66
C GLU A 368 -62.24 -66.06 55.36
N GLN A 369 -61.56 -64.93 55.61
CA GLN A 369 -60.22 -64.90 56.20
C GLN A 369 -60.02 -63.61 57.04
N LEU A 370 -60.60 -63.60 58.25
CA LEU A 370 -60.50 -62.46 59.17
C LEU A 370 -59.06 -62.23 59.66
N SER A 371 -58.67 -60.95 59.77
CA SER A 371 -57.48 -60.55 60.51
C SER A 371 -57.65 -60.76 62.02
N GLU A 372 -56.55 -60.85 62.78
CA GLU A 372 -56.60 -60.91 64.26
C GLU A 372 -57.33 -59.69 64.87
N THR A 373 -57.18 -58.52 64.23
CA THR A 373 -57.91 -57.29 64.57
C THR A 373 -59.42 -57.46 64.41
N ASP A 374 -59.87 -58.20 63.39
CA ASP A 374 -61.29 -58.44 63.12
C ASP A 374 -61.90 -59.53 64.00
N LYS A 375 -61.14 -60.62 64.26
CA LYS A 375 -61.51 -61.65 65.25
C LYS A 375 -61.78 -61.03 66.63
N THR A 376 -60.97 -60.05 67.00
CA THR A 376 -61.13 -59.28 68.25
C THR A 376 -62.46 -58.50 68.26
N LYS A 377 -62.80 -57.78 67.18
CA LYS A 377 -64.09 -57.05 67.04
C LYS A 377 -65.30 -58.00 67.21
N VAL A 378 -65.23 -59.19 66.61
CA VAL A 378 -66.30 -60.21 66.71
C VAL A 378 -66.44 -60.75 68.14
N ALA A 379 -65.33 -61.00 68.84
CA ALA A 379 -65.37 -61.47 70.23
C ALA A 379 -66.04 -60.44 71.17
N ASP A 380 -65.71 -59.16 71.01
CA ASP A 380 -66.28 -58.09 71.84
C ASP A 380 -67.75 -57.78 71.51
N LEU A 381 -68.18 -57.95 70.26
CA LEU A 381 -69.60 -57.91 69.90
C LEU A 381 -70.44 -58.95 70.68
N ILE A 382 -69.93 -60.16 70.85
CA ILE A 382 -70.63 -61.23 71.59
C ILE A 382 -70.68 -60.93 73.09
N ARG A 383 -69.62 -60.32 73.65
CA ARG A 383 -69.61 -59.77 75.02
C ARG A 383 -70.69 -58.69 75.18
N LEU A 384 -70.73 -57.72 74.27
CA LEU A 384 -71.61 -56.55 74.33
C LEU A 384 -73.10 -56.92 74.38
N VAL A 385 -73.53 -57.95 73.63
CA VAL A 385 -74.94 -58.38 73.63
C VAL A 385 -75.33 -59.33 74.77
N ASN A 386 -74.37 -59.77 75.61
CA ASN A 386 -74.57 -60.66 76.76
C ASN A 386 -74.11 -60.03 78.11
N PRO A 387 -74.57 -58.81 78.49
CA PRO A 387 -74.09 -58.13 79.69
C PRO A 387 -74.38 -58.90 80.98
N ASP A 388 -75.55 -59.54 81.07
CA ASP A 388 -75.98 -60.28 82.28
C ASP A 388 -75.13 -61.55 82.55
N LEU A 389 -74.37 -62.00 81.56
CA LEU A 389 -73.52 -63.21 81.64
C LEU A 389 -72.04 -62.90 81.81
N GLN A 390 -71.61 -61.64 81.88
CA GLN A 390 -70.19 -61.25 81.91
C GLN A 390 -69.40 -61.97 83.02
N ASN A 391 -69.94 -62.03 84.24
CA ASN A 391 -69.29 -62.73 85.36
C ASN A 391 -69.42 -64.27 85.30
N SER A 392 -70.18 -64.79 84.34
CA SER A 392 -70.37 -66.23 84.09
C SER A 392 -69.60 -66.73 82.86
N ILE A 393 -69.17 -65.85 81.96
CA ILE A 393 -68.35 -66.21 80.78
C ILE A 393 -66.87 -66.17 81.18
N GLN A 394 -66.15 -67.26 80.92
CA GLN A 394 -64.72 -67.38 81.19
C GLN A 394 -63.88 -66.96 79.97
N GLU A 395 -64.30 -67.33 78.77
CA GLU A 395 -63.52 -67.18 77.53
C GLU A 395 -64.45 -67.08 76.32
N ILE A 396 -64.01 -66.33 75.30
CA ILE A 396 -64.61 -66.34 73.95
C ILE A 396 -63.47 -66.44 72.93
N THR A 397 -63.54 -67.41 72.03
CA THR A 397 -62.61 -67.61 70.91
C THR A 397 -63.35 -67.45 69.58
N VAL A 398 -62.67 -66.92 68.55
CA VAL A 398 -63.22 -66.68 67.21
C VAL A 398 -62.26 -67.24 66.16
N ALA A 399 -62.78 -67.97 65.18
CA ALA A 399 -62.03 -68.58 64.09
C ALA A 399 -61.90 -67.66 62.85
N ASP A 400 -61.07 -68.06 61.89
CA ASP A 400 -60.76 -67.32 60.66
C ASP A 400 -61.99 -67.02 59.79
N ASN A 401 -63.01 -67.88 59.87
CA ASN A 401 -64.32 -67.75 59.20
C ASN A 401 -65.39 -67.02 60.06
N GLY A 402 -65.00 -66.48 61.21
CA GLY A 402 -65.88 -65.78 62.16
C GLY A 402 -66.68 -66.68 63.12
N ASP A 403 -66.63 -68.02 63.05
CA ASP A 403 -67.31 -68.88 64.03
C ASP A 403 -66.75 -68.64 65.45
N ALA A 404 -67.63 -68.55 66.45
CA ALA A 404 -67.27 -68.10 67.79
C ALA A 404 -67.78 -69.02 68.91
N THR A 405 -66.89 -69.41 69.84
CA THR A 405 -67.22 -70.31 70.97
C THR A 405 -67.05 -69.61 72.30
N VAL A 406 -68.03 -69.81 73.20
CA VAL A 406 -68.17 -69.19 74.52
C VAL A 406 -68.10 -70.27 75.60
N ARG A 407 -67.14 -70.15 76.52
CA ARG A 407 -66.98 -71.02 77.70
C ARG A 407 -67.46 -70.31 78.97
N PHE A 408 -68.14 -71.03 79.85
CA PHE A 408 -68.65 -70.53 81.12
C PHE A 408 -67.77 -70.94 82.30
N THR A 409 -67.68 -70.09 83.33
CA THR A 409 -66.91 -70.28 84.57
C THR A 409 -67.33 -71.50 85.39
N THR A 410 -68.49 -72.08 85.05
CA THR A 410 -69.11 -73.23 85.71
C THR A 410 -68.90 -74.55 84.93
N GLY A 411 -68.20 -74.50 83.79
CA GLY A 411 -67.75 -75.65 83.02
C GLY A 411 -68.50 -75.92 81.71
N GLU A 412 -69.58 -75.21 81.42
CA GLU A 412 -70.33 -75.37 80.17
C GLU A 412 -69.69 -74.62 78.98
N GLU A 413 -69.91 -75.09 77.75
CA GLU A 413 -69.47 -74.44 76.51
C GLU A 413 -70.61 -74.38 75.48
N ARG A 414 -70.67 -73.32 74.64
CA ARG A 414 -71.61 -73.16 73.50
C ARG A 414 -70.99 -72.35 72.35
N THR A 415 -71.46 -72.58 71.12
CA THR A 415 -70.92 -71.96 69.90
C THR A 415 -72.01 -71.19 69.13
N ILE A 416 -71.60 -70.11 68.45
CA ILE A 416 -72.39 -69.21 67.58
C ILE A 416 -71.67 -69.14 66.23
N SER A 417 -72.37 -69.09 65.10
CA SER A 417 -71.74 -69.20 63.78
C SER A 417 -71.41 -67.86 63.09
N GLY A 418 -70.25 -67.81 62.44
CA GLY A 418 -69.65 -66.64 61.77
C GLY A 418 -70.49 -66.04 60.65
N ALA A 419 -71.32 -66.85 59.99
CA ALA A 419 -72.27 -66.39 58.98
C ALA A 419 -73.36 -65.43 59.53
N SER A 420 -73.41 -65.23 60.86
CA SER A 420 -74.24 -64.22 61.53
C SER A 420 -73.44 -63.04 62.15
N LEU A 421 -72.12 -62.99 61.92
CA LEU A 421 -71.18 -62.14 62.66
C LEU A 421 -70.25 -61.28 61.78
N VAL A 422 -70.06 -61.58 60.48
CA VAL A 422 -69.11 -60.87 59.59
C VAL A 422 -69.68 -60.52 58.20
N SER A 423 -69.10 -59.53 57.50
CA SER A 423 -69.57 -59.01 56.20
C SER A 423 -68.47 -58.29 55.39
N ASP A 424 -68.57 -58.29 54.05
CA ASP A 424 -67.57 -57.74 53.10
C ASP A 424 -67.65 -56.21 52.96
N ASN A 425 -66.51 -55.56 52.68
CA ASN A 425 -66.38 -54.14 52.40
C ASN A 425 -65.34 -53.79 51.30
N SER A 426 -64.67 -54.77 50.70
CA SER A 426 -63.47 -54.61 49.86
C SER A 426 -63.63 -53.59 48.71
N ALA A 427 -64.78 -53.57 48.03
CA ALA A 427 -65.06 -52.65 46.94
C ALA A 427 -65.08 -51.16 47.35
N GLU A 428 -65.44 -50.84 48.60
CA GLU A 428 -65.47 -49.46 49.09
C GLU A 428 -64.06 -48.93 49.43
N GLN A 429 -63.06 -49.81 49.53
CA GLN A 429 -61.66 -49.45 49.79
C GLN A 429 -60.88 -49.26 48.48
N ARG A 430 -61.08 -50.11 47.44
CA ARG A 430 -60.43 -49.95 46.12
C ARG A 430 -60.72 -48.59 45.47
N ALA A 431 -62.00 -48.17 45.45
CA ALA A 431 -62.40 -46.89 44.85
C ALA A 431 -61.68 -45.66 45.47
N LYS A 432 -61.32 -45.72 46.76
CA LYS A 432 -60.56 -44.66 47.45
C LYS A 432 -59.07 -44.70 47.11
N ALA A 433 -58.53 -45.87 46.77
CA ALA A 433 -57.17 -46.02 46.27
C ALA A 433 -57.04 -45.48 44.83
N GLU A 434 -58.02 -45.75 43.96
CA GLU A 434 -58.10 -45.19 42.60
C GLU A 434 -58.14 -43.65 42.61
N GLU A 435 -59.05 -43.06 43.40
CA GLU A 435 -59.17 -41.60 43.58
C GLU A 435 -57.84 -40.98 44.03
N ALA A 436 -57.16 -41.62 44.98
CA ALA A 436 -55.87 -41.20 45.51
C ALA A 436 -54.70 -41.30 44.52
N ILE A 437 -54.79 -42.12 43.47
CA ILE A 437 -53.82 -42.20 42.37
C ILE A 437 -54.14 -41.18 41.28
N SER A 438 -55.42 -41.01 40.94
CA SER A 438 -55.90 -40.02 39.95
C SER A 438 -55.46 -38.60 40.30
N ASP A 439 -55.59 -38.19 41.57
CA ASP A 439 -55.10 -36.89 42.07
C ASP A 439 -53.59 -36.68 41.85
N ALA A 440 -52.78 -37.72 42.09
CA ALA A 440 -51.33 -37.66 41.88
C ALA A 440 -50.96 -37.55 40.39
N VAL A 441 -51.70 -38.24 39.52
CA VAL A 441 -51.53 -38.14 38.06
C VAL A 441 -51.90 -36.74 37.58
N LEU A 442 -53.02 -36.17 38.01
CA LEU A 442 -53.44 -34.82 37.64
C LEU A 442 -52.37 -33.77 37.99
N GLN A 443 -51.82 -33.84 39.21
CA GLN A 443 -50.72 -32.96 39.64
C GLN A 443 -49.48 -33.10 38.73
N LYS A 444 -49.16 -34.32 38.28
CA LYS A 444 -47.99 -34.60 37.42
C LYS A 444 -48.22 -34.23 35.95
N GLN A 445 -49.45 -34.32 35.44
CA GLN A 445 -49.85 -33.77 34.14
C GLN A 445 -49.65 -32.25 34.10
N ASP A 446 -50.03 -31.58 35.19
CA ASP A 446 -49.89 -30.12 35.35
C ASP A 446 -48.40 -29.70 35.41
N ASP A 447 -47.51 -30.54 35.94
CA ASP A 447 -46.05 -30.34 35.88
C ASP A 447 -45.48 -30.56 34.47
N ILE A 448 -45.98 -31.54 33.70
CA ILE A 448 -45.60 -31.74 32.29
C ILE A 448 -46.00 -30.50 31.46
N ALA A 449 -47.19 -29.95 31.68
CA ALA A 449 -47.68 -28.76 30.98
C ALA A 449 -46.83 -27.51 31.26
N LYS A 450 -46.23 -27.39 32.46
CA LYS A 450 -45.33 -26.30 32.85
C LYS A 450 -43.87 -26.50 32.43
N SER A 451 -43.53 -27.69 31.90
CA SER A 451 -42.16 -28.03 31.48
C SER A 451 -41.73 -27.30 30.20
N GLN A 452 -40.42 -27.14 30.01
CA GLN A 452 -39.81 -26.52 28.81
C GLN A 452 -39.74 -27.45 27.58
N LEU A 453 -40.49 -28.56 27.61
CA LEU A 453 -40.64 -29.49 26.49
C LEU A 453 -41.52 -28.85 25.39
N THR A 454 -41.27 -29.18 24.12
CA THR A 454 -42.18 -28.80 23.03
C THR A 454 -43.52 -29.54 23.14
N ALA A 455 -44.58 -29.02 22.51
CA ALA A 455 -45.92 -29.65 22.59
C ALA A 455 -45.94 -31.15 22.21
N LYS A 456 -45.04 -31.60 21.31
CA LYS A 456 -44.90 -33.01 20.95
C LYS A 456 -44.20 -33.84 22.04
N GLU A 457 -43.14 -33.29 22.64
CA GLU A 457 -42.41 -33.91 23.75
C GLU A 457 -43.26 -33.94 25.04
N GLN A 458 -44.12 -32.94 25.27
CA GLN A 458 -45.12 -32.92 26.34
C GLN A 458 -46.14 -34.05 26.14
N GLN A 459 -46.72 -34.21 24.94
CA GLN A 459 -47.65 -35.31 24.64
C GLN A 459 -46.99 -36.69 24.86
N ASP A 460 -45.76 -36.88 24.39
CA ASP A 460 -45.03 -38.15 24.54
C ASP A 460 -44.67 -38.49 26.01
N LYS A 461 -44.72 -37.51 26.92
CA LYS A 461 -44.62 -37.71 28.37
C LYS A 461 -45.99 -37.92 29.02
N LEU A 462 -47.04 -37.23 28.57
CA LEU A 462 -48.43 -37.45 29.03
C LEU A 462 -48.92 -38.87 28.70
N ASP A 463 -48.65 -39.37 27.48
CA ASP A 463 -49.05 -40.71 27.06
C ASP A 463 -48.43 -41.79 27.95
N LYS A 464 -47.15 -41.64 28.31
CA LYS A 464 -46.43 -42.55 29.22
C LYS A 464 -46.84 -42.42 30.68
N LEU A 465 -47.26 -41.24 31.12
CA LEU A 465 -47.83 -41.05 32.46
C LEU A 465 -49.18 -41.76 32.56
N ARG A 466 -49.95 -41.79 31.46
CA ARG A 466 -51.19 -42.56 31.33
C ARG A 466 -50.95 -44.07 31.35
N GLU A 467 -49.91 -44.56 30.68
CA GLU A 467 -49.48 -45.98 30.75
C GLU A 467 -49.09 -46.38 32.20
N LEU A 468 -48.41 -45.49 32.94
CA LEU A 468 -48.09 -45.72 34.36
C LEU A 468 -49.36 -45.73 35.24
N GLN A 469 -50.31 -44.83 35.00
CA GLN A 469 -51.60 -44.81 35.70
C GLN A 469 -52.35 -46.14 35.53
N GLU A 470 -52.57 -46.57 34.28
CA GLU A 470 -53.28 -47.82 33.96
C GLU A 470 -52.62 -49.04 34.65
N SER A 471 -51.28 -49.06 34.73
CA SER A 471 -50.52 -50.11 35.41
C SER A 471 -50.60 -50.08 36.95
N ILE A 472 -50.98 -48.96 37.58
CA ILE A 472 -51.19 -48.88 39.03
C ILE A 472 -52.65 -49.24 39.37
N GLU A 473 -53.60 -48.82 38.54
CA GLU A 473 -55.02 -49.17 38.67
C GLU A 473 -55.24 -50.68 38.56
N GLU A 474 -54.58 -51.38 37.63
CA GLU A 474 -54.61 -52.86 37.54
C GLU A 474 -54.08 -53.56 38.81
N GLN A 475 -53.12 -52.95 39.52
CA GLN A 475 -52.61 -53.47 40.80
C GLN A 475 -53.62 -53.24 41.94
N ILE A 476 -54.31 -52.09 41.95
CA ILE A 476 -55.40 -51.79 42.91
C ILE A 476 -56.55 -52.80 42.77
N ASP A 477 -56.93 -53.15 41.54
CA ASP A 477 -57.89 -54.24 41.28
C ASP A 477 -57.37 -55.61 41.75
N GLY A 478 -56.06 -55.85 41.64
CA GLY A 478 -55.40 -57.08 42.08
C GLY A 478 -55.22 -57.27 43.60
N ALA A 479 -55.43 -56.24 44.43
CA ALA A 479 -55.14 -56.30 45.87
C ALA A 479 -55.99 -57.36 46.63
N THR A 480 -55.39 -58.06 47.60
CA THR A 480 -56.01 -59.16 48.37
C THR A 480 -56.19 -58.88 49.87
N SER A 481 -55.68 -57.76 50.36
CA SER A 481 -55.90 -57.25 51.73
C SER A 481 -55.79 -55.72 51.74
N GLU A 482 -56.22 -55.11 52.85
CA GLU A 482 -56.10 -53.66 53.09
C GLU A 482 -54.62 -53.23 53.15
N ASP A 483 -53.75 -53.97 53.86
CA ASP A 483 -52.29 -53.70 53.90
C ASP A 483 -51.65 -53.74 52.50
N ALA A 484 -52.11 -54.63 51.62
CA ALA A 484 -51.60 -54.73 50.25
C ALA A 484 -52.06 -53.54 49.40
N LEU A 485 -53.31 -53.09 49.59
CA LEU A 485 -53.88 -51.96 48.88
C LEU A 485 -53.18 -50.64 49.26
N ASP A 486 -52.98 -50.38 50.56
CA ASP A 486 -52.26 -49.20 51.05
C ASP A 486 -50.83 -49.13 50.49
N LYS A 487 -50.12 -50.26 50.46
CA LYS A 487 -48.76 -50.32 49.89
C LYS A 487 -48.74 -50.01 48.38
N ILE A 488 -49.73 -50.48 47.62
CA ILE A 488 -49.84 -50.20 46.18
C ILE A 488 -50.11 -48.70 45.94
N VAL A 489 -50.91 -48.05 46.79
CA VAL A 489 -51.11 -46.60 46.74
C VAL A 489 -49.83 -45.83 47.07
N GLU A 490 -49.06 -46.26 48.08
CA GLU A 490 -47.79 -45.63 48.44
C GLU A 490 -46.72 -45.80 47.35
N ASP A 491 -46.49 -47.02 46.85
CA ASP A 491 -45.55 -47.28 45.74
C ASP A 491 -45.97 -46.56 44.46
N GLY A 492 -47.28 -46.53 44.16
CA GLY A 492 -47.85 -45.87 42.99
C GLY A 492 -47.66 -44.35 43.02
N LYS A 493 -47.98 -43.70 44.15
CA LYS A 493 -47.72 -42.26 44.34
C LYS A 493 -46.25 -41.92 44.21
N ASN A 494 -45.36 -42.68 44.85
CA ASN A 494 -43.92 -42.50 44.72
C ASN A 494 -43.45 -42.63 43.25
N SER A 495 -44.03 -43.57 42.48
CA SER A 495 -43.70 -43.77 41.06
C SER A 495 -44.16 -42.61 40.18
N ILE A 496 -45.32 -42.02 40.46
CA ILE A 496 -45.85 -40.84 39.75
C ILE A 496 -45.08 -39.56 40.13
N GLU A 497 -44.78 -39.36 41.41
CA GLU A 497 -44.00 -38.21 41.88
C GLU A 497 -42.59 -38.20 41.25
N ASN A 498 -41.94 -39.36 41.16
CA ASN A 498 -40.63 -39.54 40.54
C ASN A 498 -40.68 -39.76 39.01
N PHE A 499 -41.85 -39.60 38.36
CA PHE A 499 -41.97 -39.79 36.91
C PHE A 499 -41.06 -38.80 36.15
N ASP A 500 -40.17 -39.37 35.33
CA ASP A 500 -39.09 -38.64 34.65
C ASP A 500 -39.63 -37.63 33.63
N LEU A 501 -39.29 -36.35 33.83
CA LEU A 501 -39.61 -35.26 32.91
C LEU A 501 -38.50 -34.96 31.90
N THR A 502 -37.32 -35.60 32.01
CA THR A 502 -36.18 -35.29 31.15
C THR A 502 -36.31 -35.95 29.77
N SER A 503 -36.01 -35.15 28.75
CA SER A 503 -35.89 -35.55 27.35
C SER A 503 -34.72 -34.75 26.76
N ALA A 504 -33.96 -35.33 25.84
CA ALA A 504 -32.94 -34.57 25.10
C ALA A 504 -33.65 -33.60 24.13
N THR A 505 -33.93 -32.37 24.59
CA THR A 505 -34.83 -31.46 23.89
C THR A 505 -34.33 -31.08 22.50
N LYS A 506 -35.24 -31.08 21.50
CA LYS A 506 -34.94 -30.67 20.12
C LYS A 506 -34.27 -29.29 20.03
N LYS A 507 -34.62 -28.37 20.95
CA LYS A 507 -33.99 -27.04 21.10
C LYS A 507 -32.49 -27.11 21.43
N THR A 508 -32.06 -28.04 22.28
CA THR A 508 -30.65 -28.19 22.69
C THR A 508 -29.79 -28.62 21.50
N ALA A 509 -30.26 -29.60 20.72
CA ALA A 509 -29.59 -30.03 19.49
C ALA A 509 -29.47 -28.87 18.48
N ALA A 510 -30.57 -28.14 18.24
CA ALA A 510 -30.56 -27.00 17.33
C ALA A 510 -29.57 -25.90 17.77
N LYS A 511 -29.47 -25.59 19.07
CA LYS A 511 -28.47 -24.65 19.58
C LYS A 511 -27.04 -25.15 19.38
N GLN A 512 -26.79 -26.46 19.46
CA GLN A 512 -25.47 -27.06 19.23
C GLN A 512 -25.07 -27.06 17.73
N ASP A 513 -26.05 -27.26 16.83
CA ASP A 513 -25.86 -27.10 15.38
C ASP A 513 -25.63 -25.63 14.99
N LEU A 514 -26.32 -24.69 15.65
CA LEU A 514 -26.11 -23.24 15.50
C LEU A 514 -24.73 -22.81 16.02
N GLU A 515 -24.30 -23.31 17.17
CA GLU A 515 -22.97 -23.09 17.76
C GLU A 515 -21.86 -23.59 16.82
N THR A 516 -22.08 -24.73 16.16
CA THR A 516 -21.15 -25.28 15.16
C THR A 516 -21.03 -24.35 13.95
N ALA A 517 -22.15 -23.84 13.43
CA ALA A 517 -22.16 -22.89 12.31
C ALA A 517 -21.52 -21.54 12.68
N TYR A 518 -21.81 -21.02 13.88
CA TYR A 518 -21.21 -19.81 14.43
C TYR A 518 -19.69 -19.91 14.51
N ASN A 519 -19.15 -20.97 15.13
CA ASN A 519 -17.72 -21.13 15.27
C ASN A 519 -17.02 -21.33 13.92
N ALA A 520 -17.64 -22.04 12.96
CA ALA A 520 -17.11 -22.14 11.61
C ALA A 520 -17.00 -20.77 10.90
N LYS A 521 -18.03 -19.92 11.02
CA LYS A 521 -18.01 -18.57 10.40
C LYS A 521 -17.06 -17.60 11.11
N LYS A 522 -16.94 -17.71 12.43
CA LYS A 522 -15.92 -17.01 13.24
C LYS A 522 -14.51 -17.34 12.78
N ASP A 523 -14.25 -18.62 12.54
CA ASP A 523 -12.98 -19.12 12.00
C ASP A 523 -12.72 -18.62 10.57
N GLU A 524 -13.76 -18.34 9.78
CA GLU A 524 -13.67 -17.73 8.45
C GLU A 524 -13.34 -16.23 8.51
N ILE A 525 -14.05 -15.47 9.36
CA ILE A 525 -13.80 -14.03 9.60
C ILE A 525 -12.34 -13.83 10.04
N ALA A 526 -11.85 -14.65 10.98
CA ALA A 526 -10.47 -14.58 11.46
C ALA A 526 -9.44 -14.77 10.33
N LYS A 527 -9.68 -15.71 9.40
CA LYS A 527 -8.78 -16.04 8.28
C LYS A 527 -8.95 -15.16 7.03
N SER A 528 -9.99 -14.33 6.96
CA SER A 528 -10.25 -13.44 5.83
C SER A 528 -9.15 -12.39 5.60
N ALA A 529 -9.12 -11.77 4.41
CA ALA A 529 -8.17 -10.72 4.04
C ALA A 529 -8.58 -9.29 4.48
N LEU A 530 -9.71 -9.19 5.20
CA LEU A 530 -10.26 -7.98 5.81
C LEU A 530 -9.26 -7.28 6.75
N THR A 531 -9.43 -5.97 6.96
CA THR A 531 -8.71 -5.23 8.00
C THR A 531 -9.18 -5.63 9.40
N ALA A 532 -8.38 -5.37 10.44
CA ALA A 532 -8.72 -5.66 11.83
C ALA A 532 -10.07 -5.04 12.27
N GLU A 533 -10.36 -3.83 11.79
CA GLU A 533 -11.60 -3.11 12.03
C GLU A 533 -12.79 -3.76 11.30
N GLU A 534 -12.61 -4.13 10.03
CA GLU A 534 -13.63 -4.88 9.26
C GLU A 534 -13.93 -6.25 9.91
N LYS A 535 -12.90 -6.98 10.36
CA LYS A 535 -13.08 -8.24 11.11
C LYS A 535 -13.83 -8.04 12.42
N THR A 536 -13.56 -6.95 13.14
CA THR A 536 -14.25 -6.60 14.39
C THR A 536 -15.73 -6.31 14.14
N ALA A 537 -16.05 -5.55 13.07
CA ALA A 537 -17.44 -5.31 12.66
C ALA A 537 -18.16 -6.61 12.25
N LYS A 538 -17.51 -7.46 11.45
CA LYS A 538 -18.09 -8.75 11.03
C LYS A 538 -18.26 -9.75 12.17
N GLN A 539 -17.40 -9.72 13.19
CA GLN A 539 -17.61 -10.50 14.41
C GLN A 539 -18.84 -10.02 15.18
N ALA A 540 -19.06 -8.70 15.28
CA ALA A 540 -20.25 -8.15 15.94
C ALA A 540 -21.56 -8.49 15.18
N GLU A 541 -21.55 -8.44 13.84
CA GLU A 541 -22.66 -8.94 13.00
C GLU A 541 -22.94 -10.43 13.29
N LEU A 542 -21.89 -11.25 13.40
CA LEU A 542 -21.99 -12.69 13.66
C LEU A 542 -22.52 -13.00 15.08
N ASP A 543 -22.04 -12.29 16.09
CA ASP A 543 -22.52 -12.43 17.47
C ASP A 543 -23.99 -12.01 17.59
N GLN A 544 -24.42 -10.95 16.88
CA GLN A 544 -25.81 -10.52 16.83
C GLN A 544 -26.71 -11.53 16.09
N ALA A 545 -26.25 -12.07 14.95
CA ALA A 545 -26.96 -13.11 14.21
C ALA A 545 -27.19 -14.36 15.08
N LYS A 546 -26.15 -14.81 15.81
CA LYS A 546 -26.24 -15.93 16.75
C LYS A 546 -27.25 -15.65 17.85
N SER A 547 -27.13 -14.51 18.55
CA SER A 547 -28.05 -14.14 19.65
C SER A 547 -29.51 -14.05 19.19
N THR A 548 -29.75 -13.62 17.95
CA THR A 548 -31.09 -13.56 17.35
C THR A 548 -31.64 -14.97 17.08
N ALA A 549 -30.81 -15.88 16.54
CA ALA A 549 -31.19 -17.26 16.26
C ALA A 549 -31.39 -18.10 17.54
N ASP A 550 -30.51 -17.96 18.54
CA ASP A 550 -30.69 -18.59 19.86
C ASP A 550 -32.04 -18.17 20.50
N SER A 551 -32.38 -16.88 20.42
CA SER A 551 -33.67 -16.35 20.91
C SER A 551 -34.87 -16.91 20.15
N ALA A 552 -34.74 -17.10 18.83
CA ALA A 552 -35.80 -17.68 17.99
C ALA A 552 -35.99 -19.19 18.26
N ILE A 553 -34.93 -19.94 18.56
CA ILE A 553 -35.00 -21.34 18.97
C ILE A 553 -35.69 -21.47 20.34
N ASP A 554 -35.39 -20.58 21.30
CA ASP A 554 -36.07 -20.57 22.59
C ASP A 554 -37.55 -20.23 22.46
N ALA A 555 -37.91 -19.25 21.63
CA ALA A 555 -39.29 -18.82 21.40
C ALA A 555 -40.17 -19.83 20.63
N ALA A 556 -39.59 -20.83 19.96
CA ALA A 556 -40.34 -21.82 19.19
C ALA A 556 -41.19 -22.74 20.09
N THR A 557 -42.46 -22.95 19.73
CA THR A 557 -43.43 -23.75 20.49
C THR A 557 -43.46 -25.23 20.09
N ASP A 558 -42.96 -25.56 18.90
CA ASP A 558 -42.91 -26.91 18.33
C ASP A 558 -41.61 -27.17 17.56
N ASN A 559 -41.40 -28.43 17.17
CA ASN A 559 -40.19 -28.88 16.48
C ASN A 559 -39.99 -28.27 15.09
N ALA A 560 -41.07 -27.97 14.34
CA ALA A 560 -40.96 -27.35 13.02
C ALA A 560 -40.59 -25.86 13.15
N GLY A 561 -41.08 -25.18 14.19
CA GLY A 561 -40.60 -23.86 14.60
C GLY A 561 -39.10 -23.86 14.94
N VAL A 562 -38.62 -24.87 15.67
CA VAL A 562 -37.18 -25.03 15.99
C VAL A 562 -36.34 -25.26 14.73
N ASP A 563 -36.76 -26.17 13.83
CA ASP A 563 -36.05 -26.42 12.58
C ASP A 563 -36.04 -25.19 11.65
N THR A 564 -37.12 -24.41 11.63
CA THR A 564 -37.21 -23.14 10.89
C THR A 564 -36.29 -22.08 11.50
N ALA A 565 -36.26 -21.93 12.82
CA ALA A 565 -35.39 -20.99 13.52
C ALA A 565 -33.90 -21.33 13.30
N LEU A 566 -33.54 -22.61 13.37
CA LEU A 566 -32.20 -23.11 13.06
C LEU A 566 -31.80 -22.80 11.61
N THR A 567 -32.65 -23.13 10.64
CA THR A 567 -32.38 -22.93 9.22
C THR A 567 -32.18 -21.44 8.90
N ASN A 568 -33.02 -20.57 9.48
CA ASN A 568 -32.89 -19.12 9.32
C ASN A 568 -31.62 -18.57 10.00
N GLY A 569 -31.28 -19.07 11.19
CA GLY A 569 -30.06 -18.70 11.91
C GLY A 569 -28.78 -19.09 11.18
N GLN A 570 -28.70 -20.34 10.69
CA GLN A 570 -27.60 -20.80 9.85
C GLN A 570 -27.50 -20.00 8.55
N SER A 571 -28.63 -19.68 7.92
CA SER A 571 -28.67 -18.82 6.73
C SER A 571 -28.10 -17.43 7.01
N ALA A 572 -28.56 -16.78 8.09
CA ALA A 572 -28.08 -15.46 8.51
C ALA A 572 -26.58 -15.45 8.82
N ILE A 573 -26.08 -16.45 9.54
CA ILE A 573 -24.64 -16.65 9.80
C ILE A 573 -23.85 -16.82 8.50
N SER A 574 -24.33 -17.67 7.58
CA SER A 574 -23.65 -17.93 6.30
C SER A 574 -23.60 -16.73 5.36
N GLY A 575 -24.61 -15.86 5.42
CA GLY A 575 -24.76 -14.66 4.57
C GLY A 575 -23.89 -13.46 4.96
N ILE A 576 -23.12 -13.55 6.05
CA ILE A 576 -22.15 -12.51 6.45
C ILE A 576 -20.97 -12.54 5.47
N ASP A 577 -20.80 -11.47 4.69
CA ASP A 577 -19.71 -11.38 3.71
C ASP A 577 -18.35 -11.16 4.40
N THR A 578 -17.36 -11.86 3.89
CA THR A 578 -15.99 -12.06 4.39
C THR A 578 -14.98 -12.06 3.22
N SER A 579 -15.43 -11.80 1.99
CA SER A 579 -14.68 -12.01 0.75
C SER A 579 -13.88 -10.81 0.26
N THR A 580 -14.38 -9.58 0.45
CA THR A 580 -13.73 -8.33 0.01
C THR A 580 -13.60 -7.31 1.15
N SER A 581 -12.53 -6.51 1.09
CA SER A 581 -12.25 -5.42 2.03
C SER A 581 -12.53 -4.09 1.33
N ALA A 582 -13.59 -3.40 1.75
CA ALA A 582 -14.02 -2.16 1.14
C ALA A 582 -12.95 -1.06 1.30
N LYS A 583 -12.22 -1.05 2.42
CA LYS A 583 -11.11 -0.13 2.65
C LYS A 583 -9.95 -0.37 1.66
N LYS A 584 -9.64 -1.63 1.35
CA LYS A 584 -8.58 -1.99 0.39
C LYS A 584 -8.99 -1.79 -1.07
N GLU A 585 -10.27 -1.91 -1.41
CA GLU A 585 -10.75 -1.60 -2.77
C GLU A 585 -10.70 -0.09 -3.05
N GLN A 586 -11.20 0.77 -2.14
CA GLN A 586 -11.10 2.22 -2.31
C GLN A 586 -9.65 2.69 -2.47
N ALA A 587 -8.73 2.18 -1.63
CA ALA A 587 -7.31 2.53 -1.74
C ALA A 587 -6.68 2.12 -3.08
N LYS A 588 -7.20 1.08 -3.76
CA LYS A 588 -6.76 0.72 -5.12
C LYS A 588 -7.32 1.65 -6.19
N GLU A 589 -8.56 2.12 -6.07
CA GLU A 589 -9.12 3.14 -6.98
C GLU A 589 -8.38 4.48 -6.86
N ASP A 590 -8.05 4.89 -5.64
CA ASP A 590 -7.31 6.12 -5.34
C ASP A 590 -5.86 6.05 -5.88
N LEU A 591 -5.25 4.86 -5.83
CA LEU A 591 -3.93 4.58 -6.41
C LEU A 591 -3.98 4.51 -7.95
N GLU A 592 -4.98 3.86 -8.54
CA GLU A 592 -5.23 3.80 -9.99
C GLU A 592 -5.44 5.21 -10.57
N THR A 593 -6.13 6.07 -9.83
CA THR A 593 -6.33 7.48 -10.20
C THR A 593 -5.00 8.25 -10.25
N ALA A 594 -4.15 8.10 -9.23
CA ALA A 594 -2.82 8.70 -9.20
C ALA A 594 -1.90 8.15 -10.30
N TYR A 595 -1.92 6.83 -10.54
CA TYR A 595 -1.18 6.17 -11.61
C TYR A 595 -1.56 6.73 -12.99
N ASN A 596 -2.85 6.81 -13.31
CA ASN A 596 -3.28 7.30 -14.63
C ASN A 596 -2.98 8.80 -14.81
N ALA A 597 -3.07 9.61 -13.76
CA ALA A 597 -2.65 11.02 -13.83
C ALA A 597 -1.15 11.16 -14.17
N LYS A 598 -0.29 10.37 -13.51
CA LYS A 598 1.17 10.38 -13.77
C LYS A 598 1.54 9.79 -15.13
N LYS A 599 0.80 8.78 -15.60
CA LYS A 599 0.91 8.20 -16.94
C LYS A 599 0.64 9.24 -18.03
N ASP A 600 -0.41 10.03 -17.84
CA ASP A 600 -0.75 11.16 -18.71
C ASP A 600 0.31 12.27 -18.69
N GLU A 601 0.96 12.51 -17.55
CA GLU A 601 2.10 13.43 -17.39
C GLU A 601 3.33 12.95 -18.18
N ILE A 602 3.75 11.68 -18.00
CA ILE A 602 4.85 11.06 -18.75
C ILE A 602 4.59 11.16 -20.26
N ALA A 603 3.37 10.85 -20.72
CA ALA A 603 3.00 10.93 -22.13
C ALA A 603 3.18 12.36 -22.70
N LYS A 604 2.80 13.38 -21.94
CA LYS A 604 2.84 14.81 -22.34
C LYS A 604 4.20 15.49 -22.14
N SER A 605 5.12 14.88 -21.38
CA SER A 605 6.45 15.44 -21.10
C SER A 605 7.31 15.67 -22.36
N ALA A 606 8.37 16.50 -22.23
CA ALA A 606 9.31 16.80 -23.31
C ALA A 606 10.43 15.75 -23.50
N LEU A 607 10.39 14.67 -22.71
CA LEU A 607 11.29 13.51 -22.77
C LEU A 607 11.30 12.83 -24.16
N THR A 608 12.41 12.15 -24.48
CA THR A 608 12.47 11.27 -25.66
C THR A 608 11.59 10.03 -25.49
N ALA A 609 11.20 9.38 -26.59
CA ALA A 609 10.38 8.17 -26.57
C ALA A 609 11.01 7.05 -25.70
N GLU A 610 12.34 6.94 -25.71
CA GLU A 610 13.09 5.99 -24.89
C GLU A 610 13.08 6.37 -23.40
N GLU A 611 13.27 7.64 -23.06
CA GLU A 611 13.17 8.14 -21.69
C GLU A 611 11.75 7.93 -21.13
N LYS A 612 10.70 8.19 -21.94
CA LYS A 612 9.29 7.91 -21.57
C LYS A 612 9.03 6.43 -21.31
N ALA A 613 9.63 5.53 -22.09
CA ALA A 613 9.49 4.09 -21.87
C ALA A 613 10.11 3.64 -20.53
N VAL A 614 11.26 4.21 -20.14
CA VAL A 614 11.86 3.97 -18.83
C VAL A 614 10.97 4.52 -17.70
N LYS A 615 10.46 5.76 -17.82
CA LYS A 615 9.56 6.35 -16.82
C LYS A 615 8.22 5.63 -16.70
N GLN A 616 7.70 5.06 -17.78
CA GLN A 616 6.51 4.20 -17.71
C GLN A 616 6.80 2.90 -16.92
N ALA A 617 7.97 2.29 -17.11
CA ALA A 617 8.36 1.08 -16.37
C ALA A 617 8.59 1.35 -14.86
N GLU A 618 9.18 2.51 -14.52
CA GLU A 618 9.27 2.98 -13.12
C GLU A 618 7.86 3.15 -12.51
N LEU A 619 6.93 3.76 -13.26
CA LEU A 619 5.55 4.00 -12.82
C LEU A 619 4.73 2.70 -12.66
N ASP A 620 4.85 1.77 -13.60
CA ASP A 620 4.19 0.45 -13.53
C ASP A 620 4.70 -0.36 -12.31
N LYS A 621 6.02 -0.29 -12.03
CA LYS A 621 6.63 -0.95 -10.86
C LYS A 621 6.16 -0.33 -9.54
N ALA A 622 6.10 1.01 -9.46
CA ALA A 622 5.61 1.73 -8.27
C ALA A 622 4.15 1.40 -7.94
N LYS A 623 3.30 1.24 -8.97
CA LYS A 623 1.90 0.78 -8.82
C LYS A 623 1.84 -0.64 -8.23
N GLU A 624 2.62 -1.57 -8.78
CA GLU A 624 2.67 -2.97 -8.33
C GLU A 624 3.10 -3.07 -6.84
N ASP A 625 4.14 -2.35 -6.43
CA ASP A 625 4.60 -2.39 -5.03
C ASP A 625 3.57 -1.80 -4.07
N ALA A 626 2.90 -0.72 -4.47
CA ALA A 626 1.83 -0.10 -3.67
C ALA A 626 0.57 -0.97 -3.57
N GLU A 627 0.15 -1.63 -4.66
CA GLU A 627 -0.97 -2.59 -4.61
C GLU A 627 -0.67 -3.79 -3.71
N ASN A 628 0.55 -4.33 -3.79
CA ASN A 628 1.00 -5.41 -2.91
C ASN A 628 0.99 -4.94 -1.43
N ALA A 629 1.50 -3.75 -1.14
CA ALA A 629 1.47 -3.18 0.20
C ALA A 629 0.02 -3.05 0.74
N ILE A 630 -0.90 -2.48 -0.04
CA ILE A 630 -2.33 -2.35 0.30
C ILE A 630 -2.98 -3.72 0.56
N VAL A 631 -2.65 -4.75 -0.23
CA VAL A 631 -3.15 -6.12 0.00
C VAL A 631 -2.63 -6.69 1.31
N THR A 632 -1.33 -6.53 1.61
CA THR A 632 -0.68 -7.08 2.82
C THR A 632 -1.05 -6.37 4.12
N ALA A 633 -1.54 -5.13 4.07
CA ALA A 633 -1.89 -4.35 5.27
C ALA A 633 -2.94 -5.06 6.15
N THR A 634 -2.75 -5.02 7.47
CA THR A 634 -3.56 -5.75 8.46
C THR A 634 -4.75 -4.98 9.03
N ASP A 635 -4.73 -3.65 8.89
CA ASP A 635 -5.62 -2.69 9.55
C ASP A 635 -5.79 -1.46 8.64
N ASN A 636 -6.77 -0.60 8.94
CA ASN A 636 -7.08 0.55 8.10
C ASN A 636 -5.91 1.55 8.00
N ALA A 637 -5.15 1.74 9.08
CA ALA A 637 -4.01 2.67 9.12
C ALA A 637 -2.83 2.18 8.26
N GLY A 638 -2.58 0.87 8.23
CA GLY A 638 -1.63 0.25 7.31
C GLY A 638 -2.04 0.42 5.84
N VAL A 639 -3.34 0.34 5.52
CA VAL A 639 -3.85 0.61 4.16
C VAL A 639 -3.62 2.07 3.77
N ASP A 640 -3.95 3.02 4.65
CA ASP A 640 -3.73 4.46 4.40
C ASP A 640 -2.25 4.81 4.26
N THR A 641 -1.38 4.15 5.04
CA THR A 641 0.08 4.30 4.94
C THR A 641 0.59 3.74 3.61
N ALA A 642 0.12 2.56 3.19
CA ALA A 642 0.49 1.96 1.91
C ALA A 642 0.04 2.81 0.71
N LEU A 643 -1.18 3.36 0.75
CA LEU A 643 -1.69 4.29 -0.25
C LEU A 643 -0.85 5.56 -0.33
N THR A 644 -0.59 6.20 0.81
CA THR A 644 0.18 7.45 0.89
C THR A 644 1.61 7.26 0.36
N ASN A 645 2.26 6.16 0.72
CA ASN A 645 3.59 5.82 0.21
C ASN A 645 3.57 5.53 -1.30
N GLY A 646 2.55 4.82 -1.80
CA GLY A 646 2.36 4.55 -3.22
C GLY A 646 2.15 5.82 -4.06
N GLN A 647 1.27 6.72 -3.61
CA GLN A 647 1.06 8.03 -4.24
C GLN A 647 2.32 8.90 -4.20
N SER A 648 3.11 8.81 -3.12
CA SER A 648 4.41 9.50 -3.00
C SER A 648 5.45 8.95 -3.98
N ALA A 649 5.54 7.63 -4.13
CA ALA A 649 6.43 6.98 -5.09
C ALA A 649 6.05 7.29 -6.54
N ILE A 650 4.75 7.27 -6.86
CA ILE A 650 4.22 7.62 -8.19
C ILE A 650 4.50 9.09 -8.52
N SER A 651 4.20 10.02 -7.62
CA SER A 651 4.39 11.46 -7.87
C SER A 651 5.86 11.86 -7.98
N GLY A 652 6.75 11.21 -7.23
CA GLY A 652 8.20 11.46 -7.21
C GLY A 652 8.97 11.03 -8.47
N ILE A 653 8.34 10.37 -9.45
CA ILE A 653 8.97 10.04 -10.74
C ILE A 653 9.20 11.33 -11.54
N ASP A 654 10.45 11.68 -11.81
CA ASP A 654 10.76 12.87 -12.63
C ASP A 654 10.35 12.68 -14.10
N THR A 655 9.71 13.70 -14.64
CA THR A 655 9.28 13.82 -16.04
C THR A 655 9.77 15.12 -16.69
N SER A 656 10.47 15.97 -15.94
CA SER A 656 10.72 17.37 -16.29
C SER A 656 11.96 17.58 -17.15
N THR A 657 12.97 16.71 -17.05
CA THR A 657 14.26 16.90 -17.74
C THR A 657 14.66 15.70 -18.61
N SER A 658 15.05 15.96 -19.86
CA SER A 658 15.63 14.97 -20.77
C SER A 658 17.14 15.03 -20.68
N ALA A 659 17.75 13.98 -20.12
CA ALA A 659 19.19 13.87 -20.01
C ALA A 659 19.85 13.80 -21.41
N LYS A 660 19.19 13.18 -22.39
CA LYS A 660 19.75 13.10 -23.75
C LYS A 660 19.75 14.46 -24.46
N LYS A 661 18.72 15.29 -24.26
CA LYS A 661 18.69 16.67 -24.79
C LYS A 661 19.68 17.59 -24.08
N ALA A 662 19.82 17.47 -22.76
CA ALA A 662 20.82 18.23 -21.99
C ALA A 662 22.25 18.01 -22.53
N GLN A 663 22.67 16.76 -22.68
CA GLN A 663 24.01 16.45 -23.22
C GLN A 663 24.20 16.98 -24.65
N ALA A 664 23.16 16.90 -25.50
CA ALA A 664 23.24 17.43 -26.85
C ALA A 664 23.42 18.97 -26.88
N LYS A 665 22.84 19.69 -25.92
CA LYS A 665 23.05 21.14 -25.78
C LYS A 665 24.46 21.48 -25.28
N GLU A 666 25.04 20.69 -24.38
CA GLU A 666 26.46 20.84 -24.00
C GLU A 666 27.42 20.60 -25.18
N ASP A 667 27.20 19.53 -25.96
CA ASP A 667 27.98 19.23 -27.16
C ASP A 667 27.89 20.34 -28.22
N LEU A 668 26.71 20.97 -28.35
CA LEU A 668 26.46 22.11 -29.24
C LEU A 668 27.13 23.38 -28.72
N GLU A 669 27.07 23.63 -27.41
CA GLU A 669 27.72 24.74 -26.72
C GLU A 669 29.25 24.69 -26.88
N ALA A 670 29.85 23.50 -26.80
CA ALA A 670 31.27 23.30 -27.05
C ALA A 670 31.66 23.67 -28.50
N ALA A 671 30.87 23.24 -29.49
CA ALA A 671 31.09 23.58 -30.89
C ALA A 671 30.89 25.09 -31.17
N TYR A 672 29.87 25.70 -30.57
CA TYR A 672 29.60 27.14 -30.64
C TYR A 672 30.78 27.96 -30.10
N ASN A 673 31.27 27.66 -28.89
CA ASN A 673 32.38 28.41 -28.29
C ASN A 673 33.71 28.21 -29.03
N ALA A 674 33.96 27.01 -29.58
CA ALA A 674 35.10 26.79 -30.46
C ALA A 674 35.03 27.67 -31.72
N LYS A 675 33.86 27.72 -32.39
CA LYS A 675 33.68 28.53 -33.60
C LYS A 675 33.71 30.03 -33.32
N LYS A 676 33.20 30.47 -32.17
CA LYS A 676 33.33 31.85 -31.69
C LYS A 676 34.81 32.26 -31.54
N ALA A 677 35.64 31.40 -30.96
CA ALA A 677 37.07 31.64 -30.86
C ALA A 677 37.76 31.72 -32.25
N GLU A 678 37.31 30.95 -33.25
CA GLU A 678 37.77 31.12 -34.64
C GLU A 678 37.39 32.49 -35.24
N ILE A 679 36.16 32.96 -35.00
CA ILE A 679 35.70 34.29 -35.47
C ILE A 679 36.52 35.40 -34.81
N GLU A 680 36.68 35.37 -33.49
CA GLU A 680 37.43 36.37 -32.72
C GLU A 680 38.90 36.47 -33.20
N ASN A 681 39.56 35.33 -33.43
CA ASN A 681 40.96 35.26 -33.89
C ASN A 681 41.15 35.40 -35.42
N SER A 682 40.07 35.52 -36.21
CA SER A 682 40.17 35.64 -37.68
C SER A 682 40.77 36.97 -38.14
N ALA A 683 41.25 37.00 -39.39
CA ALA A 683 41.77 38.21 -40.05
C ALA A 683 40.68 39.13 -40.65
N LEU A 684 39.41 38.82 -40.39
CA LEU A 684 38.23 39.61 -40.76
C LEU A 684 38.27 41.03 -40.15
N THR A 685 37.54 41.97 -40.77
CA THR A 685 37.22 43.27 -40.14
C THR A 685 36.23 43.10 -38.98
N ASP A 686 36.23 44.03 -38.02
CA ASP A 686 35.32 44.01 -36.86
C ASP A 686 33.83 43.89 -37.27
N GLU A 687 33.42 44.54 -38.36
CA GLU A 687 32.03 44.42 -38.85
C GLU A 687 31.75 43.05 -39.48
N GLU A 688 32.73 42.43 -40.15
CA GLU A 688 32.61 41.07 -40.67
C GLU A 688 32.56 40.05 -39.53
N LYS A 689 33.36 40.24 -38.46
CA LYS A 689 33.31 39.42 -37.24
C LYS A 689 31.94 39.52 -36.55
N ALA A 690 31.39 40.73 -36.44
CA ALA A 690 30.05 40.94 -35.88
C ALA A 690 28.96 40.24 -36.71
N ALA A 691 29.05 40.28 -38.05
CA ALA A 691 28.15 39.54 -38.93
C ALA A 691 28.29 38.01 -38.76
N LYS A 692 29.51 37.48 -38.69
CA LYS A 692 29.74 36.04 -38.47
C LYS A 692 29.32 35.56 -37.07
N GLN A 693 29.43 36.41 -36.05
CA GLN A 693 28.88 36.09 -34.73
C GLN A 693 27.34 36.00 -34.76
N ALA A 694 26.66 36.88 -35.51
CA ALA A 694 25.21 36.81 -35.67
C ALA A 694 24.76 35.56 -36.47
N GLU A 695 25.50 35.17 -37.51
CA GLU A 695 25.30 33.88 -38.20
C GLU A 695 25.46 32.68 -37.23
N LEU A 696 26.48 32.73 -36.37
CA LEU A 696 26.78 31.69 -35.38
C LEU A 696 25.71 31.58 -34.29
N ASP A 697 25.25 32.72 -33.75
CA ASP A 697 24.16 32.77 -32.76
C ASP A 697 22.84 32.24 -33.35
N GLN A 698 22.55 32.56 -34.63
CA GLN A 698 21.38 32.04 -35.34
C GLN A 698 21.49 30.52 -35.58
N ALA A 699 22.65 30.02 -35.99
CA ALA A 699 22.89 28.59 -36.19
C ALA A 699 22.68 27.80 -34.89
N LYS A 700 23.25 28.29 -33.78
CA LYS A 700 23.09 27.70 -32.44
C LYS A 700 21.62 27.68 -32.01
N SER A 701 20.93 28.82 -32.07
CA SER A 701 19.52 28.95 -31.69
C SER A 701 18.59 28.02 -32.50
N THR A 702 18.89 27.86 -33.80
CA THR A 702 18.17 26.91 -34.68
C THR A 702 18.40 25.45 -34.25
N ALA A 703 19.64 25.09 -33.89
CA ALA A 703 19.98 23.75 -33.43
C ALA A 703 19.44 23.43 -32.02
N ASP A 704 19.51 24.37 -31.08
CA ASP A 704 18.88 24.27 -29.75
C ASP A 704 17.37 24.01 -29.87
N SER A 705 16.70 24.74 -30.77
CA SER A 705 15.27 24.56 -31.08
C SER A 705 14.96 23.19 -31.70
N ALA A 706 15.84 22.68 -32.57
CA ALA A 706 15.70 21.36 -33.17
C ALA A 706 15.93 20.21 -32.17
N ILE A 707 16.86 20.39 -31.22
CA ILE A 707 17.10 19.45 -30.11
C ILE A 707 15.88 19.39 -29.18
N ASP A 708 15.28 20.54 -28.85
CA ASP A 708 14.06 20.57 -28.01
C ASP A 708 12.86 19.93 -28.72
N ALA A 709 12.69 20.17 -30.02
CA ALA A 709 11.60 19.62 -30.83
C ALA A 709 11.72 18.12 -31.12
N ALA A 710 12.90 17.51 -30.95
CA ALA A 710 13.12 16.09 -31.24
C ALA A 710 12.33 15.17 -30.28
N THR A 711 11.74 14.11 -30.82
CA THR A 711 10.83 13.19 -30.10
C THR A 711 11.50 11.93 -29.57
N ASP A 712 12.71 11.63 -30.01
CA ASP A 712 13.43 10.38 -29.77
C ASP A 712 14.96 10.63 -29.78
N ASN A 713 15.74 9.68 -29.27
CA ASN A 713 17.18 9.85 -29.14
C ASN A 713 17.91 10.01 -30.49
N ALA A 714 17.35 9.46 -31.58
CA ALA A 714 17.93 9.57 -32.92
C ALA A 714 17.69 10.96 -33.53
N GLY A 715 16.50 11.53 -33.33
CA GLY A 715 16.19 12.91 -33.67
C GLY A 715 17.08 13.92 -32.94
N VAL A 716 17.32 13.71 -31.63
CA VAL A 716 18.25 14.54 -30.85
C VAL A 716 19.67 14.47 -31.40
N ALA A 717 20.16 13.26 -31.70
CA ALA A 717 21.49 13.07 -32.30
C ALA A 717 21.60 13.71 -33.69
N LYS A 718 20.56 13.63 -34.52
CA LYS A 718 20.56 14.29 -35.84
C LYS A 718 20.56 15.81 -35.72
N ALA A 719 19.71 16.38 -34.87
CA ALA A 719 19.65 17.82 -34.64
C ALA A 719 20.99 18.39 -34.16
N LEU A 720 21.71 17.64 -33.32
CA LEU A 720 23.06 17.98 -32.87
C LEU A 720 24.07 18.00 -34.03
N GLU A 721 24.13 16.95 -34.85
CA GLU A 721 25.10 16.87 -35.95
C GLU A 721 24.77 17.84 -37.10
N ASP A 722 23.48 18.06 -37.39
CA ASP A 722 23.02 19.13 -38.28
C ASP A 722 23.50 20.51 -37.75
N GLY A 723 23.34 20.76 -36.44
CA GLY A 723 23.76 21.99 -35.78
C GLY A 723 25.28 22.21 -35.79
N LYS A 724 26.07 21.18 -35.44
CA LYS A 724 27.53 21.21 -35.55
C LYS A 724 27.99 21.47 -36.99
N THR A 725 27.30 20.88 -37.98
CA THR A 725 27.58 21.10 -39.40
C THR A 725 27.30 22.55 -39.82
N ALA A 726 26.19 23.13 -39.38
CA ALA A 726 25.84 24.52 -39.64
C ALA A 726 26.86 25.50 -39.00
N ILE A 727 27.27 25.24 -37.75
CA ILE A 727 28.29 26.03 -37.04
C ILE A 727 29.66 25.93 -37.75
N ALA A 728 30.10 24.71 -38.10
CA ALA A 728 31.39 24.50 -38.77
C ALA A 728 31.44 25.16 -40.16
N GLY A 729 30.31 25.20 -40.88
CA GLY A 729 30.18 25.78 -42.23
C GLY A 729 30.26 27.31 -42.31
N ILE A 730 30.35 28.03 -41.19
CA ILE A 730 30.53 29.48 -41.19
C ILE A 730 31.96 29.83 -41.60
N ASP A 731 32.13 30.49 -42.74
CA ASP A 731 33.45 30.92 -43.20
C ASP A 731 34.02 32.07 -42.35
N THR A 732 35.30 31.96 -42.02
CA THR A 732 36.11 32.89 -41.24
C THR A 732 37.49 33.14 -41.88
N SER A 733 37.72 32.62 -43.09
CA SER A 733 39.03 32.53 -43.73
C SER A 733 39.38 33.67 -44.67
N THR A 734 38.37 34.37 -45.23
CA THR A 734 38.55 35.46 -46.21
C THR A 734 37.75 36.70 -45.82
N SER A 735 38.30 37.89 -46.08
CA SER A 735 37.65 39.19 -45.82
C SER A 735 37.32 39.82 -47.17
N ALA A 736 36.03 39.90 -47.49
CA ALA A 736 35.58 40.37 -48.80
C ALA A 736 35.98 41.83 -49.03
N LYS A 737 36.01 42.66 -47.97
CA LYS A 737 36.51 44.04 -48.04
C LYS A 737 38.00 44.10 -48.37
N LYS A 738 38.83 43.31 -47.67
CA LYS A 738 40.27 43.28 -47.91
C LYS A 738 40.61 42.73 -49.29
N ASP A 739 39.86 41.75 -49.78
CA ASP A 739 40.13 41.16 -51.09
C ASP A 739 39.65 42.06 -52.24
N GLN A 740 38.58 42.85 -52.06
CA GLN A 740 38.21 43.93 -52.98
C GLN A 740 39.30 45.03 -53.04
N ALA A 741 39.73 45.52 -51.86
CA ALA A 741 40.76 46.56 -51.75
C ALA A 741 42.08 46.22 -52.47
N LYS A 742 42.49 44.94 -52.43
CA LYS A 742 43.69 44.45 -53.13
C LYS A 742 43.54 44.45 -54.64
N GLU A 743 42.35 44.15 -55.17
CA GLU A 743 42.07 44.17 -56.61
C GLU A 743 41.97 45.61 -57.15
N GLU A 744 41.41 46.54 -56.36
CA GLU A 744 41.39 47.99 -56.67
C GLU A 744 42.82 48.56 -56.74
N LEU A 745 43.62 48.35 -55.69
CA LEU A 745 45.05 48.70 -55.67
C LEU A 745 45.84 48.06 -56.83
N LYS A 746 45.55 46.79 -57.15
CA LYS A 746 46.18 46.08 -58.26
C LYS A 746 45.85 46.70 -59.62
N ALA A 747 44.62 47.15 -59.84
CA ALA A 747 44.23 47.78 -61.10
C ALA A 747 45.03 49.07 -61.34
N ALA A 748 45.14 49.93 -60.32
CA ALA A 748 45.96 51.14 -60.38
C ALA A 748 47.45 50.84 -60.67
N ALA A 749 48.01 49.82 -60.02
CA ALA A 749 49.39 49.40 -60.23
C ALA A 749 49.65 48.79 -61.62
N ASP A 750 48.71 47.99 -62.15
CA ASP A 750 48.81 47.45 -63.50
C ASP A 750 48.72 48.56 -64.56
N ASP A 751 47.94 49.62 -64.34
CA ASP A 751 47.86 50.78 -65.24
C ASP A 751 49.12 51.65 -65.20
N ALA A 752 49.69 51.92 -64.01
CA ALA A 752 50.99 52.56 -63.88
C ALA A 752 52.09 51.78 -64.65
N LYS A 753 52.13 50.45 -64.52
CA LYS A 753 53.10 49.61 -65.24
C LYS A 753 52.92 49.62 -66.77
N LYS A 754 51.68 49.74 -67.27
CA LYS A 754 51.43 49.95 -68.71
C LYS A 754 51.99 51.29 -69.18
N ALA A 755 51.88 52.34 -68.37
CA ALA A 755 52.45 53.66 -68.66
C ALA A 755 53.99 53.66 -68.68
N ILE A 756 54.64 52.92 -67.76
CA ILE A 756 56.10 52.70 -67.77
C ILE A 756 56.54 52.03 -69.07
N GLU A 757 55.93 50.88 -69.41
CA GLU A 757 56.36 50.06 -70.55
C GLU A 757 56.18 50.80 -71.87
N ALA A 758 55.09 51.57 -72.03
CA ALA A 758 54.81 52.35 -73.23
C ALA A 758 55.66 53.63 -73.41
N ASN A 759 56.55 53.97 -72.47
CA ASN A 759 57.28 55.24 -72.49
C ASN A 759 58.62 55.14 -73.25
N ASP A 760 58.73 55.74 -74.43
CA ASP A 760 59.96 55.73 -75.25
C ASP A 760 61.09 56.65 -74.73
N ASN A 761 60.80 57.54 -73.76
CA ASN A 761 61.80 58.45 -73.17
C ASN A 761 62.53 57.87 -71.95
N LEU A 762 62.29 56.61 -71.61
CA LEU A 762 62.92 55.88 -70.49
C LEU A 762 63.73 54.68 -71.00
N THR A 763 64.95 54.54 -70.49
CA THR A 763 65.82 53.37 -70.70
C THR A 763 65.23 52.09 -70.08
N PRO A 764 65.64 50.90 -70.54
CA PRO A 764 65.24 49.63 -69.92
C PRO A 764 65.54 49.59 -68.41
N GLU A 765 66.66 50.18 -68.00
CA GLU A 765 67.08 50.29 -66.60
C GLU A 765 66.16 51.20 -65.78
N GLU A 766 65.76 52.37 -66.32
CA GLU A 766 64.77 53.26 -65.69
C GLU A 766 63.39 52.59 -65.59
N LYS A 767 62.94 51.89 -66.65
CA LYS A 767 61.67 51.14 -66.64
C LYS A 767 61.66 50.03 -65.58
N ALA A 768 62.77 49.30 -65.44
CA ALA A 768 62.91 48.26 -64.43
C ALA A 768 62.90 48.83 -63.00
N ALA A 769 63.57 49.97 -62.77
CA ALA A 769 63.58 50.65 -61.48
C ALA A 769 62.18 51.14 -61.08
N ALA A 770 61.49 51.85 -62.00
CA ALA A 770 60.14 52.35 -61.78
C ALA A 770 59.11 51.23 -61.56
N THR A 771 59.21 50.14 -62.33
CA THR A 771 58.32 48.97 -62.15
C THR A 771 58.48 48.36 -60.76
N LYS A 772 59.72 48.30 -60.26
CA LYS A 772 60.02 47.81 -58.91
C LYS A 772 59.47 48.75 -57.82
N ALA A 773 59.56 50.06 -58.00
CA ALA A 773 59.00 51.03 -57.05
C ALA A 773 57.47 50.89 -56.92
N VAL A 774 56.76 50.71 -58.04
CA VAL A 774 55.32 50.38 -58.03
C VAL A 774 55.04 49.06 -57.28
N ASP A 775 55.85 48.01 -57.48
CA ASP A 775 55.71 46.75 -56.73
C ASP A 775 56.01 46.89 -55.22
N ASP A 776 56.99 47.71 -54.83
CA ASP A 776 57.35 47.95 -53.44
C ASP A 776 56.24 48.73 -52.68
N GLU A 777 55.62 49.72 -53.31
CA GLU A 777 54.48 50.46 -52.72
C GLU A 777 53.21 49.60 -52.67
N VAL A 778 52.95 48.78 -53.70
CA VAL A 778 51.87 47.79 -53.67
C VAL A 778 52.06 46.78 -52.54
N ALA A 779 53.30 46.31 -52.28
CA ALA A 779 53.57 45.42 -51.16
C ALA A 779 53.26 46.08 -49.80
N GLN A 780 53.72 47.32 -49.59
CA GLN A 780 53.46 48.07 -48.35
C GLN A 780 51.96 48.32 -48.11
N ALA A 781 51.21 48.69 -49.17
CA ALA A 781 49.78 48.91 -49.08
C ALA A 781 49.00 47.60 -48.85
N ASN A 782 49.42 46.49 -49.46
CA ASN A 782 48.86 45.15 -49.17
C ASN A 782 49.04 44.76 -47.70
N ASP A 783 50.22 45.01 -47.12
CA ASP A 783 50.47 44.74 -45.69
C ASP A 783 49.61 45.63 -44.78
N ALA A 784 49.39 46.89 -45.14
CA ALA A 784 48.47 47.78 -44.44
C ALA A 784 47.00 47.31 -44.52
N ILE A 785 46.52 46.90 -45.70
CA ILE A 785 45.18 46.32 -45.92
C ILE A 785 45.01 45.02 -45.12
N ASN A 786 46.05 44.17 -45.06
CA ASN A 786 46.03 42.95 -44.25
C ASN A 786 45.95 43.26 -42.74
N ALA A 787 46.72 44.25 -42.27
CA ALA A 787 46.80 44.64 -40.86
C ALA A 787 45.56 45.42 -40.35
N ALA A 788 44.83 46.10 -41.23
CA ALA A 788 43.62 46.85 -40.89
C ALA A 788 42.58 45.98 -40.15
N THR A 789 42.00 46.50 -39.08
CA THR A 789 41.00 45.81 -38.24
C THR A 789 39.55 46.16 -38.58
N LYS A 790 39.32 47.25 -39.33
CA LYS A 790 37.96 47.77 -39.65
C LYS A 790 37.81 48.15 -41.12
N ALA A 791 36.57 48.38 -41.55
CA ALA A 791 36.26 48.85 -42.90
C ALA A 791 36.97 50.17 -43.26
N ASP A 792 36.88 51.17 -42.38
CA ASP A 792 37.47 52.51 -42.59
C ASP A 792 39.01 52.46 -42.60
N GLU A 793 39.60 51.58 -41.80
CA GLU A 793 41.04 51.29 -41.82
C GLU A 793 41.48 50.63 -43.15
N VAL A 794 40.65 49.76 -43.75
CA VAL A 794 40.91 49.16 -45.08
C VAL A 794 40.78 50.19 -46.19
N GLU A 795 39.72 50.99 -46.19
CA GLU A 795 39.51 52.08 -47.18
C GLU A 795 40.66 53.10 -47.11
N ALA A 796 41.08 53.50 -45.90
CA ALA A 796 42.21 54.41 -45.70
C ALA A 796 43.56 53.81 -46.17
N ALA A 797 43.80 52.52 -45.93
CA ALA A 797 45.00 51.82 -46.41
C ALA A 797 45.05 51.73 -47.94
N THR A 798 43.89 51.45 -48.57
CA THR A 798 43.75 51.38 -50.03
C THR A 798 44.01 52.74 -50.67
N LEU A 799 43.39 53.81 -50.15
CA LEU A 799 43.59 55.17 -50.62
C LEU A 799 45.04 55.66 -50.44
N ALA A 800 45.71 55.25 -49.36
CA ALA A 800 47.14 55.53 -49.17
C ALA A 800 48.01 54.81 -50.21
N GLY A 801 47.71 53.55 -50.52
CA GLY A 801 48.39 52.77 -51.56
C GLY A 801 48.21 53.36 -52.97
N GLU A 802 46.98 53.71 -53.36
CA GLU A 802 46.73 54.36 -54.65
C GLU A 802 47.47 55.69 -54.77
N LYS A 803 47.54 56.50 -53.70
CA LYS A 803 48.32 57.75 -53.69
C LYS A 803 49.82 57.51 -53.89
N ALA A 804 50.37 56.44 -53.33
CA ALA A 804 51.77 56.08 -53.52
C ALA A 804 52.05 55.62 -54.96
N VAL A 805 51.22 54.72 -55.50
CA VAL A 805 51.29 54.27 -56.90
C VAL A 805 51.14 55.44 -57.88
N ALA A 806 50.20 56.35 -57.63
CA ALA A 806 50.00 57.55 -58.45
C ALA A 806 51.18 58.52 -58.38
N LYS A 807 51.86 58.64 -57.23
CA LYS A 807 53.08 59.45 -57.10
C LYS A 807 54.26 58.88 -57.86
N GLU A 808 54.41 57.55 -57.88
CA GLU A 808 55.42 56.89 -58.72
C GLU A 808 55.10 57.09 -60.21
N ASP A 809 53.84 56.89 -60.62
CA ASP A 809 53.39 57.12 -62.01
C ASP A 809 53.53 58.60 -62.46
N LEU A 810 53.54 59.54 -61.52
CA LEU A 810 53.90 60.94 -61.74
C LEU A 810 55.42 61.17 -61.82
N GLU A 811 56.22 60.49 -60.98
CA GLU A 811 57.70 60.51 -61.01
C GLU A 811 58.24 59.94 -62.35
N ILE A 812 57.57 58.90 -62.88
CA ILE A 812 57.80 58.31 -64.20
C ILE A 812 57.63 59.36 -65.31
N ALA A 813 56.50 60.09 -65.32
CA ALA A 813 56.24 61.16 -66.29
C ALA A 813 57.23 62.32 -66.13
N TYR A 814 57.56 62.70 -64.89
CA TYR A 814 58.54 63.74 -64.57
C TYR A 814 59.94 63.41 -65.11
N ASN A 815 60.46 62.20 -64.87
CA ASN A 815 61.80 61.82 -65.35
C ASN A 815 61.85 61.67 -66.89
N ALA A 816 60.79 61.14 -67.51
CA ALA A 816 60.66 61.11 -68.96
C ALA A 816 60.73 62.53 -69.57
N LYS A 817 59.98 63.50 -69.01
CA LYS A 817 59.99 64.90 -69.50
C LYS A 817 61.30 65.62 -69.23
N LYS A 818 61.97 65.30 -68.12
CA LYS A 818 63.31 65.77 -67.77
C LYS A 818 64.37 65.25 -68.75
N ASN A 819 64.29 64.00 -69.19
CA ASN A 819 65.11 63.45 -70.26
C ASN A 819 64.84 64.16 -71.61
N GLU A 820 63.58 64.47 -71.93
CA GLU A 820 63.20 65.26 -73.11
C GLU A 820 63.79 66.70 -73.07
N ILE A 821 63.68 67.41 -71.94
CA ILE A 821 64.28 68.74 -71.74
C ILE A 821 65.81 68.67 -71.89
N ALA A 822 66.46 67.68 -71.27
CA ALA A 822 67.91 67.50 -71.33
C ALA A 822 68.41 67.29 -72.78
N ASN A 823 67.69 66.48 -73.57
CA ASN A 823 68.04 66.15 -74.96
C ASN A 823 67.61 67.18 -76.00
N SER A 824 66.79 68.18 -75.63
CA SER A 824 66.27 69.20 -76.55
C SER A 824 67.34 70.10 -77.20
N ALA A 825 66.97 70.79 -78.29
CA ALA A 825 67.84 71.74 -79.01
C ALA A 825 67.88 73.17 -78.40
N LEU A 826 67.21 73.36 -77.24
CA LEU A 826 67.19 74.60 -76.46
C LEU A 826 68.57 75.03 -75.96
N THR A 827 68.74 76.30 -75.63
CA THR A 827 69.96 76.78 -74.95
C THR A 827 70.00 76.33 -73.48
N ALA A 828 71.17 76.35 -72.86
CA ALA A 828 71.34 75.99 -71.45
C ALA A 828 70.43 76.80 -70.51
N GLU A 829 70.25 78.09 -70.80
CA GLU A 829 69.36 78.97 -70.05
C GLU A 829 67.86 78.61 -70.23
N GLU A 830 67.45 78.29 -71.45
CA GLU A 830 66.09 77.83 -71.77
C GLU A 830 65.78 76.47 -71.10
N LYS A 831 66.74 75.52 -71.11
CA LYS A 831 66.61 74.23 -70.41
C LYS A 831 66.45 74.40 -68.91
N ALA A 832 67.23 75.30 -68.29
CA ALA A 832 67.13 75.57 -66.86
C ALA A 832 65.76 76.16 -66.48
N ALA A 833 65.20 77.05 -67.31
CA ALA A 833 63.85 77.57 -67.12
C ALA A 833 62.78 76.47 -67.25
N LYS A 834 62.90 75.58 -68.25
CA LYS A 834 61.96 74.47 -68.45
C LYS A 834 62.04 73.41 -67.35
N GLN A 835 63.22 73.15 -66.78
CA GLN A 835 63.33 72.30 -65.60
C GLN A 835 62.61 72.91 -64.39
N ALA A 836 62.71 74.22 -64.17
CA ALA A 836 62.00 74.89 -63.07
C ALA A 836 60.46 74.87 -63.26
N GLU A 837 59.97 74.98 -64.49
CA GLU A 837 58.55 74.76 -64.81
C GLU A 837 58.11 73.31 -64.51
N LEU A 838 58.94 72.33 -64.85
CA LEU A 838 58.69 70.91 -64.62
C LEU A 838 58.69 70.54 -63.12
N ASP A 839 59.67 71.03 -62.37
CA ASP A 839 59.76 70.86 -60.91
C ASP A 839 58.53 71.48 -60.22
N GLN A 840 58.05 72.63 -60.71
CA GLN A 840 56.83 73.28 -60.19
C GLN A 840 55.56 72.49 -60.54
N ALA A 841 55.45 71.97 -61.77
CA ALA A 841 54.30 71.16 -62.21
C ALA A 841 54.17 69.88 -61.37
N LYS A 842 55.27 69.13 -61.22
CA LYS A 842 55.32 67.93 -60.36
C LYS A 842 54.97 68.27 -58.92
N SER A 843 55.59 69.32 -58.36
CA SER A 843 55.29 69.79 -57.00
C SER A 843 53.85 70.27 -56.81
N ALA A 844 53.10 70.60 -57.86
CA ALA A 844 51.66 70.90 -57.77
C ALA A 844 50.82 69.62 -57.77
N ALA A 845 51.15 68.67 -58.65
CA ALA A 845 50.48 67.38 -58.77
C ALA A 845 50.68 66.48 -57.54
N ASP A 846 51.89 66.40 -56.97
CA ASP A 846 52.17 65.66 -55.71
C ASP A 846 51.22 66.10 -54.58
N ARG A 847 50.99 67.42 -54.45
CA ARG A 847 50.08 68.00 -53.45
C ARG A 847 48.60 67.79 -53.78
N ALA A 848 48.24 67.69 -55.06
CA ALA A 848 46.87 67.36 -55.46
C ALA A 848 46.54 65.89 -55.14
N ILE A 849 47.49 64.97 -55.39
CA ILE A 849 47.37 63.56 -55.03
C ILE A 849 47.28 63.41 -53.50
N ASP A 850 48.12 64.10 -52.72
CA ASP A 850 48.02 64.09 -51.25
C ASP A 850 46.66 64.60 -50.75
N ALA A 851 46.12 65.66 -51.36
CA ALA A 851 44.87 66.30 -50.96
C ALA A 851 43.59 65.55 -51.41
N ALA A 852 43.69 64.56 -52.29
CA ALA A 852 42.54 63.76 -52.73
C ALA A 852 41.91 62.98 -51.55
N THR A 853 40.59 62.93 -51.48
CA THR A 853 39.83 62.24 -50.40
C THR A 853 39.28 60.88 -50.80
N ASP A 854 39.40 60.52 -52.08
CA ASP A 854 38.85 59.31 -52.68
C ASP A 854 39.68 58.92 -53.93
N TYR A 855 39.48 57.69 -54.38
CA TYR A 855 40.18 57.07 -55.51
C TYR A 855 40.05 57.88 -56.81
N ALA A 856 38.85 58.42 -57.07
CA ALA A 856 38.58 59.24 -58.25
C ALA A 856 39.35 60.57 -58.22
N GLY A 857 39.50 61.18 -57.05
CA GLY A 857 40.33 62.36 -56.82
C GLY A 857 41.82 62.09 -57.06
N VAL A 858 42.32 60.91 -56.67
CA VAL A 858 43.71 60.48 -56.91
C VAL A 858 43.96 60.33 -58.41
N ALA A 859 43.13 59.56 -59.10
CA ALA A 859 43.23 59.34 -60.55
C ALA A 859 43.15 60.67 -61.33
N LYS A 860 42.24 61.57 -60.95
CA LYS A 860 42.11 62.89 -61.59
C LYS A 860 43.33 63.79 -61.32
N ALA A 861 43.86 63.81 -60.09
CA ALA A 861 45.04 64.60 -59.75
C ALA A 861 46.30 64.13 -60.52
N LEU A 862 46.39 62.83 -60.78
CA LEU A 862 47.42 62.23 -61.62
C LEU A 862 47.25 62.61 -63.11
N GLU A 863 46.05 62.55 -63.66
CA GLU A 863 45.75 62.94 -65.05
C GLU A 863 46.00 64.45 -65.29
N ASP A 864 45.51 65.31 -64.40
CA ASP A 864 45.78 66.76 -64.42
C ASP A 864 47.30 67.04 -64.34
N GLY A 865 48.01 66.28 -63.48
CA GLY A 865 49.45 66.41 -63.26
C GLY A 865 50.30 66.01 -64.45
N LYS A 866 50.03 64.83 -65.04
CA LYS A 866 50.66 64.37 -66.29
C LYS A 866 50.42 65.34 -67.43
N SER A 867 49.18 65.81 -67.60
CA SER A 867 48.81 66.81 -68.60
C SER A 867 49.60 68.13 -68.45
N ALA A 868 49.86 68.56 -67.21
CA ALA A 868 50.67 69.74 -66.93
C ALA A 868 52.17 69.54 -67.21
N ILE A 869 52.69 68.32 -67.03
CA ILE A 869 54.07 67.93 -67.36
C ILE A 869 54.26 67.89 -68.89
N ASP A 870 53.38 67.21 -69.61
CA ASP A 870 53.49 67.03 -71.07
C ASP A 870 53.41 68.36 -71.85
N ALA A 871 52.61 69.31 -71.36
CA ALA A 871 52.43 70.63 -71.94
C ALA A 871 53.69 71.53 -71.94
N ILE A 872 54.76 71.13 -71.26
CA ILE A 872 56.02 71.88 -71.20
C ILE A 872 56.75 71.80 -72.55
N ASN A 873 56.85 72.94 -73.24
CA ASN A 873 57.45 73.02 -74.58
C ASN A 873 58.99 72.93 -74.54
N THR A 874 59.52 71.92 -75.22
CA THR A 874 60.95 71.61 -75.38
C THR A 874 61.49 71.89 -76.79
N THR A 875 60.61 72.15 -77.76
CA THR A 875 60.94 71.99 -79.20
C THR A 875 61.56 73.21 -79.86
N THR A 876 61.33 74.41 -79.32
CA THR A 876 61.59 75.68 -80.02
C THR A 876 62.38 76.63 -79.13
N SER A 877 63.63 76.90 -79.51
CA SER A 877 64.44 77.95 -78.88
C SER A 877 64.01 79.32 -79.38
N ALA A 878 63.57 80.18 -78.46
CA ALA A 878 63.16 81.54 -78.75
C ALA A 878 64.36 82.41 -79.12
N GLU A 879 65.50 82.21 -78.45
CA GLU A 879 66.73 82.98 -78.70
C GLU A 879 67.31 82.65 -80.09
N LYS A 880 67.36 81.37 -80.49
CA LYS A 880 67.78 80.98 -81.85
C LYS A 880 66.84 81.52 -82.93
N ALA A 881 65.52 81.51 -82.68
CA ALA A 881 64.54 82.08 -83.61
C ALA A 881 64.71 83.60 -83.79
N ALA A 882 64.92 84.34 -82.69
CA ALA A 882 65.20 85.77 -82.71
C ALA A 882 66.52 86.08 -83.44
N ALA A 883 67.57 85.30 -83.17
CA ALA A 883 68.86 85.44 -83.85
C ALA A 883 68.76 85.19 -85.36
N LYS A 884 68.08 84.13 -85.80
CA LYS A 884 67.85 83.87 -87.23
C LYS A 884 67.04 84.99 -87.90
N GLN A 885 66.03 85.55 -87.24
CA GLN A 885 65.31 86.72 -87.77
C GLN A 885 66.20 87.96 -87.89
N ALA A 886 67.12 88.19 -86.96
CA ALA A 886 68.08 89.28 -87.04
C ALA A 886 69.13 89.07 -88.16
N LEU A 887 69.57 87.82 -88.39
CA LEU A 887 70.45 87.44 -89.49
C LEU A 887 69.76 87.60 -90.85
N GLU A 888 68.51 87.15 -90.98
CA GLU A 888 67.67 87.31 -92.18
C GLU A 888 67.53 88.78 -92.59
N LYS A 889 67.39 89.68 -91.61
CA LYS A 889 67.32 91.13 -91.84
C LYS A 889 68.64 91.69 -92.40
N ALA A 890 69.79 91.23 -91.90
CA ALA A 890 71.11 91.63 -92.42
C ALA A 890 71.35 91.09 -93.83
N TYR A 891 71.04 89.80 -94.05
CA TYR A 891 71.12 89.15 -95.35
C TYR A 891 70.34 89.90 -96.44
N ASN A 892 69.07 90.24 -96.20
CA ASN A 892 68.25 90.95 -97.20
C ASN A 892 68.75 92.38 -97.46
N ALA A 893 69.27 93.08 -96.45
CA ALA A 893 69.88 94.40 -96.64
C ALA A 893 71.13 94.32 -97.54
N LYS A 894 72.00 93.33 -97.33
CA LYS A 894 73.20 93.13 -98.16
C LYS A 894 72.85 92.64 -99.58
N LYS A 895 71.81 91.82 -99.72
CA LYS A 895 71.25 91.38 -101.00
C LYS A 895 70.80 92.54 -101.87
N GLU A 896 70.14 93.53 -101.27
CA GLU A 896 69.80 94.79 -101.94
C GLU A 896 71.03 95.61 -102.35
N GLU A 897 72.11 95.64 -101.55
CA GLU A 897 73.37 96.31 -101.89
C GLU A 897 74.03 95.68 -103.12
N ILE A 898 74.17 94.35 -103.15
CA ILE A 898 74.73 93.59 -104.28
C ILE A 898 73.91 93.85 -105.55
N ALA A 899 72.57 93.83 -105.46
CA ALA A 899 71.70 94.11 -106.59
C ALA A 899 71.92 95.53 -107.17
N LYS A 900 72.10 96.54 -106.30
CA LYS A 900 72.31 97.95 -106.66
C LYS A 900 73.75 98.29 -107.11
N SER A 901 74.72 97.39 -106.90
CA SER A 901 76.13 97.61 -107.27
C SER A 901 76.38 97.74 -108.78
N SER A 902 77.56 98.23 -109.17
CA SER A 902 77.99 98.37 -110.58
C SER A 902 78.67 97.14 -111.18
N LEU A 903 78.63 95.99 -110.49
CA LEU A 903 79.23 94.72 -110.91
C LEU A 903 78.51 94.11 -112.13
N THR A 904 79.22 93.27 -112.89
CA THR A 904 78.66 92.47 -113.99
C THR A 904 77.66 91.41 -113.51
N ALA A 905 76.94 90.77 -114.45
CA ALA A 905 75.96 89.73 -114.12
C ALA A 905 76.63 88.50 -113.45
N GLU A 906 77.78 88.07 -113.98
CA GLU A 906 78.58 86.98 -113.41
C GLU A 906 79.12 87.34 -112.02
N GLU A 907 79.67 88.55 -111.85
CA GLU A 907 80.18 89.02 -110.54
C GLU A 907 79.07 89.14 -109.49
N LYS A 908 77.89 89.64 -109.86
CA LYS A 908 76.72 89.68 -108.96
C LYS A 908 76.25 88.29 -108.58
N SER A 909 76.27 87.34 -109.52
CA SER A 909 75.94 85.94 -109.24
C SER A 909 76.93 85.31 -108.27
N ALA A 910 78.23 85.57 -108.42
CA ALA A 910 79.26 85.09 -107.50
C ALA A 910 79.11 85.70 -106.09
N LYS A 911 78.86 87.02 -105.99
CA LYS A 911 78.64 87.70 -104.70
C LYS A 911 77.31 87.32 -104.03
N GLN A 912 76.29 86.98 -104.80
CA GLN A 912 75.07 86.37 -104.25
C GLN A 912 75.35 84.98 -103.66
N ALA A 913 76.14 84.14 -104.33
CA ALA A 913 76.52 82.82 -103.82
C ALA A 913 77.39 82.92 -102.54
N GLU A 914 78.33 83.87 -102.47
CA GLU A 914 79.07 84.18 -101.23
C GLU A 914 78.13 84.61 -100.10
N LEU A 915 77.10 85.42 -100.39
CA LEU A 915 76.12 85.90 -99.41
C LEU A 915 75.19 84.77 -98.91
N ASP A 916 74.73 83.91 -99.82
CA ASP A 916 73.92 82.74 -99.48
C ASP A 916 74.73 81.73 -98.64
N GLN A 917 76.02 81.53 -98.96
CA GLN A 917 76.93 80.70 -98.18
C GLN A 917 77.20 81.28 -96.79
N ALA A 918 77.48 82.58 -96.68
CA ALA A 918 77.72 83.26 -95.40
C ALA A 918 76.49 83.18 -94.48
N LYS A 919 75.29 83.39 -95.04
CA LYS A 919 74.03 83.20 -94.32
C LYS A 919 73.83 81.76 -93.88
N SER A 920 74.01 80.78 -94.77
CA SER A 920 73.85 79.35 -94.45
C SER A 920 74.82 78.87 -93.36
N ALA A 921 76.05 79.38 -93.36
CA ALA A 921 77.04 79.07 -92.33
C ALA A 921 76.65 79.68 -90.97
N ALA A 922 76.14 80.91 -90.96
CA ALA A 922 75.67 81.59 -89.75
C ALA A 922 74.35 80.98 -89.19
N ASP A 923 73.39 80.62 -90.04
CA ASP A 923 72.18 79.87 -89.66
C ASP A 923 72.56 78.55 -88.96
N SER A 924 73.52 77.80 -89.54
CA SER A 924 74.06 76.56 -88.98
C SER A 924 74.79 76.78 -87.65
N ALA A 925 75.57 77.85 -87.53
CA ALA A 925 76.26 78.20 -86.29
C ALA A 925 75.29 78.61 -85.16
N ILE A 926 74.15 79.24 -85.51
CA ILE A 926 73.08 79.56 -84.55
C ILE A 926 72.36 78.27 -84.10
N ASP A 927 72.10 77.31 -84.99
CA ASP A 927 71.48 76.03 -84.63
C ASP A 927 72.36 75.20 -83.69
N VAL A 928 73.67 75.12 -83.97
CA VAL A 928 74.66 74.35 -83.19
C VAL A 928 75.01 75.01 -81.85
N ALA A 929 74.76 76.31 -81.67
CA ALA A 929 75.05 77.00 -80.41
C ALA A 929 74.28 76.42 -79.21
N THR A 930 74.96 76.25 -78.09
CA THR A 930 74.44 75.55 -76.89
C THR A 930 73.96 76.48 -75.77
N ASP A 931 74.32 77.75 -75.81
CA ASP A 931 74.03 78.79 -74.82
C ASP A 931 73.62 80.11 -75.51
N ASN A 932 72.93 80.99 -74.79
CA ASN A 932 72.52 82.29 -75.34
C ASN A 932 73.74 83.12 -75.80
N THR A 933 74.88 82.98 -75.09
CA THR A 933 76.14 83.65 -75.46
C THR A 933 76.71 83.13 -76.79
N GLY A 934 76.63 81.83 -77.06
CA GLY A 934 77.01 81.23 -78.34
C GLY A 934 76.10 81.65 -79.49
N VAL A 935 74.78 81.70 -79.25
CA VAL A 935 73.80 82.19 -80.24
C VAL A 935 74.09 83.64 -80.64
N ALA A 936 74.34 84.52 -79.65
CA ALA A 936 74.71 85.91 -79.90
C ALA A 936 76.04 86.05 -80.67
N LYS A 937 77.06 85.24 -80.34
CA LYS A 937 78.35 85.20 -81.07
C LYS A 937 78.20 84.73 -82.51
N ALA A 938 77.42 83.67 -82.74
CA ALA A 938 77.16 83.12 -84.07
C ALA A 938 76.42 84.13 -84.97
N LEU A 939 75.41 84.81 -84.41
CA LEU A 939 74.72 85.92 -85.07
C LEU A 939 75.67 87.05 -85.45
N GLU A 940 76.52 87.51 -84.52
CA GLU A 940 77.40 88.65 -84.79
C GLU A 940 78.51 88.31 -85.79
N ALA A 941 79.12 87.12 -85.68
CA ALA A 941 80.04 86.62 -86.69
C ALA A 941 79.37 86.48 -88.07
N GLY A 942 78.10 86.06 -88.11
CA GLY A 942 77.30 85.99 -89.33
C GLY A 942 77.06 87.36 -89.97
N LYS A 943 76.71 88.39 -89.20
CA LYS A 943 76.60 89.78 -89.70
C LYS A 943 77.93 90.28 -90.26
N VAL A 944 79.02 90.09 -89.53
CA VAL A 944 80.37 90.53 -89.97
C VAL A 944 80.77 89.83 -91.27
N ALA A 945 80.46 88.54 -91.44
CA ALA A 945 80.70 87.80 -92.68
C ALA A 945 79.84 88.33 -93.85
N ILE A 946 78.57 88.66 -93.59
CA ILE A 946 77.65 89.26 -94.58
C ILE A 946 78.14 90.66 -95.01
N ASP A 947 78.48 91.52 -94.04
CA ASP A 947 78.90 92.90 -94.31
C ASP A 947 80.22 92.98 -95.08
N ALA A 948 81.15 92.05 -94.82
CA ALA A 948 82.46 91.96 -95.47
C ALA A 948 82.41 91.64 -96.99
N ILE A 949 81.25 91.26 -97.54
CA ILE A 949 81.11 90.95 -98.96
C ILE A 949 81.22 92.24 -99.79
N ASN A 950 82.33 92.37 -100.51
CA ASN A 950 82.67 93.56 -101.30
C ASN A 950 81.87 93.64 -102.62
N THR A 951 81.31 94.82 -102.88
CA THR A 951 80.49 95.17 -104.05
C THR A 951 81.25 95.95 -105.14
N SER A 952 82.59 95.97 -105.11
CA SER A 952 83.45 96.67 -106.06
C SER A 952 84.45 95.76 -106.81
N THR A 953 84.81 96.14 -108.03
CA THR A 953 85.60 95.35 -109.00
C THR A 953 87.05 95.15 -108.56
N SER A 954 87.60 93.94 -108.76
CA SER A 954 89.01 93.63 -108.49
C SER A 954 89.61 92.78 -109.63
N ALA A 955 90.90 92.98 -109.93
CA ALA A 955 91.48 92.55 -111.21
C ALA A 955 92.45 91.37 -111.10
N GLY A 956 92.08 90.25 -111.74
CA GLY A 956 92.99 89.33 -112.44
C GLY A 956 93.86 88.36 -111.62
N ILE A 957 93.47 87.07 -111.63
CA ILE A 957 94.39 85.92 -111.45
C ILE A 957 94.09 84.87 -112.53
N ASP A 958 95.13 84.14 -112.96
CA ASP A 958 95.13 83.10 -114.01
C ASP A 958 94.10 81.97 -113.79
N THR A 959 93.36 81.63 -114.86
CA THR A 959 92.37 80.54 -114.89
C THR A 959 92.92 79.21 -115.44
N SER A 960 94.16 79.17 -115.95
CA SER A 960 94.80 77.96 -116.47
C SER A 960 95.11 76.94 -115.36
N THR A 961 95.65 77.42 -114.25
CA THR A 961 96.18 76.57 -113.18
C THR A 961 95.08 76.00 -112.26
N SER A 962 94.02 76.76 -112.00
CA SER A 962 92.91 76.36 -111.12
C SER A 962 92.07 75.21 -111.70
N ALA A 963 91.78 75.24 -113.01
CA ALA A 963 91.03 74.17 -113.69
C ALA A 963 91.76 72.81 -113.61
N LYS A 964 93.10 72.81 -113.69
CA LYS A 964 93.89 71.59 -113.53
C LYS A 964 93.94 71.07 -112.09
N LYS A 965 93.98 71.96 -111.09
CA LYS A 965 93.84 71.55 -109.68
C LYS A 965 92.48 70.89 -109.42
N ALA A 966 91.39 71.45 -109.94
CA ALA A 966 90.06 70.87 -109.80
C ALA A 966 89.96 69.47 -110.42
N GLN A 967 90.51 69.26 -111.63
CA GLN A 967 90.54 67.92 -112.24
C GLN A 967 91.45 66.95 -111.48
N ALA A 968 92.64 67.38 -111.03
CA ALA A 968 93.54 66.53 -110.25
C ALA A 968 92.91 66.07 -108.93
N LYS A 969 92.22 66.97 -108.20
CA LYS A 969 91.47 66.59 -106.99
C LYS A 969 90.35 65.60 -107.28
N LYS A 970 89.64 65.74 -108.41
CA LYS A 970 88.62 64.78 -108.85
C LYS A 970 89.22 63.40 -109.20
N ASP A 971 90.40 63.38 -109.81
CA ASP A 971 91.11 62.15 -110.17
C ASP A 971 91.75 61.46 -108.95
N LEU A 972 92.07 62.22 -107.89
CA LEU A 972 92.50 61.71 -106.58
C LEU A 972 91.31 61.17 -105.78
N GLU A 973 90.17 61.87 -105.80
CA GLU A 973 88.90 61.45 -105.18
C GLU A 973 88.44 60.09 -105.71
N ALA A 974 88.58 59.85 -107.02
CA ALA A 974 88.26 58.56 -107.63
C ALA A 974 89.15 57.41 -107.10
N ALA A 975 90.45 57.65 -106.92
CA ALA A 975 91.37 56.65 -106.37
C ALA A 975 91.11 56.38 -104.89
N TYR A 976 90.89 57.44 -104.10
CA TYR A 976 90.52 57.34 -102.69
C TYR A 976 89.24 56.51 -102.48
N ASN A 977 88.17 56.77 -103.22
CA ASN A 977 86.92 56.02 -103.07
C ASN A 977 87.04 54.56 -103.54
N ALA A 978 87.86 54.28 -104.56
CA ALA A 978 88.17 52.91 -104.96
C ALA A 978 88.91 52.14 -103.84
N LYS A 979 89.94 52.75 -103.24
CA LYS A 979 90.71 52.14 -102.15
C LYS A 979 89.88 52.00 -100.86
N LYS A 980 89.00 52.96 -100.59
CA LYS A 980 88.00 52.87 -99.50
C LYS A 980 87.10 51.65 -99.68
N ALA A 981 86.55 51.45 -100.88
CA ALA A 981 85.74 50.26 -101.16
C ALA A 981 86.55 48.96 -101.03
N GLU A 982 87.84 48.96 -101.33
CA GLU A 982 88.73 47.81 -101.10
C GLU A 982 88.93 47.54 -99.59
N ILE A 983 89.08 48.57 -98.76
CA ILE A 983 89.14 48.44 -97.29
C ILE A 983 87.81 47.95 -96.73
N GLU A 984 86.67 48.53 -97.14
CA GLU A 984 85.33 48.12 -96.68
C GLU A 984 85.01 46.66 -97.01
N ASN A 985 85.40 46.18 -98.21
CA ASN A 985 85.21 44.79 -98.63
C ASN A 985 86.32 43.82 -98.17
N SER A 986 87.38 44.30 -97.52
CA SER A 986 88.46 43.44 -96.99
C SER A 986 87.99 42.54 -95.84
N ALA A 987 88.78 41.50 -95.53
CA ALA A 987 88.55 40.61 -94.39
C ALA A 987 89.16 41.13 -93.06
N LEU A 988 89.43 42.44 -92.96
CA LEU A 988 89.93 43.09 -91.74
C LEU A 988 88.81 43.29 -90.70
N THR A 989 89.17 43.40 -89.41
CA THR A 989 88.22 43.73 -88.33
C THR A 989 87.71 45.17 -88.42
N ALA A 990 86.67 45.53 -87.66
CA ALA A 990 86.11 46.89 -87.66
C ALA A 990 87.15 47.96 -87.28
N ASP A 991 87.97 47.68 -86.25
CA ASP A 991 89.00 48.60 -85.76
C ASP A 991 90.20 48.69 -86.73
N GLU A 992 90.59 47.57 -87.35
CA GLU A 992 91.61 47.56 -88.41
C GLU A 992 91.13 48.32 -89.67
N LYS A 993 89.84 48.21 -90.03
CA LYS A 993 89.22 49.01 -91.10
C LYS A 993 89.18 50.49 -90.73
N ALA A 994 88.86 50.86 -89.50
CA ALA A 994 88.91 52.24 -89.04
C ALA A 994 90.34 52.81 -89.08
N ALA A 995 91.34 52.03 -88.68
CA ALA A 995 92.75 52.42 -88.76
C ALA A 995 93.23 52.60 -90.22
N LYS A 996 92.88 51.67 -91.12
CA LYS A 996 93.23 51.79 -92.55
C LYS A 996 92.44 52.88 -93.26
N GLN A 997 91.21 53.17 -92.86
CA GLN A 997 90.48 54.35 -93.31
C GLN A 997 91.20 55.64 -92.86
N ALA A 998 91.68 55.73 -91.62
CA ALA A 998 92.42 56.90 -91.15
C ALA A 998 93.77 57.09 -91.86
N GLU A 999 94.48 56.02 -92.22
CA GLU A 999 95.66 56.08 -93.11
C GLU A 999 95.30 56.61 -94.50
N LEU A 1000 94.19 56.13 -95.07
CA LEU A 1000 93.69 56.53 -96.40
C LEU A 1000 93.21 57.99 -96.43
N ASP A 1001 92.47 58.43 -95.41
CA ASP A 1001 92.02 59.81 -95.21
C ASP A 1001 93.21 60.76 -95.13
N LYS A 1002 94.26 60.36 -94.39
CA LYS A 1002 95.51 61.12 -94.27
C LYS A 1002 96.28 61.18 -95.59
N ALA A 1003 96.42 60.06 -96.30
CA ALA A 1003 97.09 60.02 -97.60
C ALA A 1003 96.40 60.95 -98.62
N LYS A 1004 95.05 60.95 -98.64
CA LYS A 1004 94.25 61.90 -99.42
C LYS A 1004 94.50 63.34 -98.99
N ALA A 1005 94.44 63.66 -97.69
CA ALA A 1005 94.59 65.04 -97.20
C ALA A 1005 95.98 65.64 -97.51
N ASP A 1006 97.06 64.87 -97.37
CA ASP A 1006 98.41 65.33 -97.73
C ASP A 1006 98.59 65.50 -99.25
N ALA A 1007 97.93 64.66 -100.07
CA ALA A 1007 97.93 64.80 -101.53
C ALA A 1007 97.09 66.00 -102.00
N ASP A 1008 95.89 66.21 -101.47
CA ASP A 1008 95.04 67.38 -101.74
C ASP A 1008 95.79 68.70 -101.43
N LYS A 1009 96.49 68.74 -100.29
CA LYS A 1009 97.34 69.85 -99.87
C LYS A 1009 98.54 70.07 -100.80
N SER A 1010 99.11 69.00 -101.35
CA SER A 1010 100.21 69.06 -102.32
C SER A 1010 99.74 69.57 -103.69
N ILE A 1011 98.53 69.18 -104.13
CA ILE A 1011 97.88 69.71 -105.33
C ILE A 1011 97.56 71.21 -105.16
N ASP A 1012 97.09 71.64 -103.99
CA ASP A 1012 96.86 73.06 -103.70
C ASP A 1012 98.16 73.87 -103.66
N ALA A 1013 99.25 73.32 -103.13
CA ALA A 1013 100.55 73.99 -103.06
C ALA A 1013 101.26 74.12 -104.43
N ALA A 1014 100.93 73.28 -105.42
CA ALA A 1014 101.59 73.28 -106.72
C ALA A 1014 101.45 74.62 -107.46
N THR A 1015 102.56 75.18 -107.95
CA THR A 1015 102.62 76.50 -108.62
C THR A 1015 102.33 76.47 -110.11
N ASP A 1016 102.36 75.29 -110.74
CA ASP A 1016 102.18 75.12 -112.19
C ASP A 1016 101.54 73.77 -112.53
N ALA A 1017 101.20 73.59 -113.81
CA ALA A 1017 100.52 72.42 -114.33
C ALA A 1017 101.31 71.10 -114.26
N SER A 1018 102.64 71.13 -114.19
CA SER A 1018 103.48 69.93 -114.02
C SER A 1018 103.58 69.54 -112.55
N GLY A 1019 103.68 70.53 -111.65
CA GLY A 1019 103.58 70.31 -110.21
C GLY A 1019 102.25 69.64 -109.80
N VAL A 1020 101.13 70.09 -110.38
CA VAL A 1020 99.81 69.48 -110.16
C VAL A 1020 99.76 68.03 -110.64
N ALA A 1021 100.34 67.72 -111.81
CA ALA A 1021 100.38 66.36 -112.33
C ALA A 1021 101.23 65.43 -111.46
N LYS A 1022 102.41 65.88 -111.02
CA LYS A 1022 103.28 65.08 -110.14
C LYS A 1022 102.63 64.83 -108.77
N ALA A 1023 102.02 65.84 -108.17
CA ALA A 1023 101.35 65.69 -106.87
C ALA A 1023 100.19 64.68 -106.91
N LEU A 1024 99.48 64.58 -108.05
CA LEU A 1024 98.46 63.56 -108.29
C LEU A 1024 99.03 62.14 -108.41
N GLU A 1025 100.17 61.99 -109.10
CA GLU A 1025 100.84 60.70 -109.31
C GLU A 1025 101.51 60.18 -108.02
N ASP A 1026 102.18 61.06 -107.27
CA ASP A 1026 102.69 60.79 -105.92
C ASP A 1026 101.54 60.38 -104.98
N GLY A 1027 100.43 61.13 -104.99
CA GLY A 1027 99.27 60.89 -104.14
C GLY A 1027 98.53 59.58 -104.42
N LYS A 1028 98.36 59.21 -105.69
CA LYS A 1028 97.81 57.90 -106.08
C LYS A 1028 98.72 56.75 -105.64
N SER A 1029 100.03 56.91 -105.82
CA SER A 1029 101.02 55.91 -105.38
C SER A 1029 100.97 55.67 -103.87
N ALA A 1030 100.73 56.73 -103.06
CA ALA A 1030 100.56 56.62 -101.62
C ALA A 1030 99.24 55.93 -101.21
N ILE A 1031 98.17 56.11 -101.98
CA ILE A 1031 96.88 55.45 -101.76
C ILE A 1031 96.95 53.95 -102.09
N ASP A 1032 97.54 53.59 -103.24
CA ASP A 1032 97.65 52.18 -103.67
C ASP A 1032 98.51 51.35 -102.71
N ALA A 1033 99.54 51.96 -102.11
CA ALA A 1033 100.46 51.33 -101.16
C ALA A 1033 99.83 50.89 -99.82
N ILE A 1034 98.58 51.26 -99.53
CA ILE A 1034 97.88 50.86 -98.31
C ILE A 1034 97.49 49.38 -98.41
N ASN A 1035 98.11 48.53 -97.58
CA ASN A 1035 97.87 47.09 -97.57
C ASN A 1035 96.54 46.72 -96.87
N THR A 1036 95.85 45.71 -97.40
CA THR A 1036 94.51 45.25 -97.01
C THR A 1036 94.45 43.76 -96.60
N THR A 1037 95.60 43.07 -96.48
CA THR A 1037 95.66 41.58 -96.42
C THR A 1037 95.97 40.95 -95.05
N THR A 1038 96.25 41.75 -94.00
CA THR A 1038 96.88 41.32 -92.74
C THR A 1038 96.06 40.36 -91.83
N SER A 1039 94.83 39.98 -92.20
CA SER A 1039 94.00 39.06 -91.39
C SER A 1039 94.12 37.58 -91.80
N ALA A 1040 94.66 37.26 -92.98
CA ALA A 1040 94.74 35.88 -93.46
C ALA A 1040 95.64 34.99 -92.58
N GLU A 1041 96.82 35.49 -92.19
CA GLU A 1041 97.76 34.73 -91.36
C GLU A 1041 97.34 34.68 -89.89
N LYS A 1042 96.65 35.72 -89.36
CA LYS A 1042 96.00 35.64 -88.04
C LYS A 1042 94.92 34.55 -87.99
N ALA A 1043 94.10 34.45 -89.04
CA ALA A 1043 93.08 33.40 -89.14
C ALA A 1043 93.68 32.00 -89.25
N ALA A 1044 94.75 31.84 -90.04
CA ALA A 1044 95.51 30.59 -90.11
C ALA A 1044 96.13 30.23 -88.76
N ALA A 1045 96.80 31.17 -88.10
CA ALA A 1045 97.44 30.98 -86.80
C ALA A 1045 96.43 30.59 -85.71
N LYS A 1046 95.28 31.26 -85.62
CA LYS A 1046 94.22 30.88 -84.67
C LYS A 1046 93.68 29.48 -84.94
N LYS A 1047 93.52 29.08 -86.19
CA LYS A 1047 93.15 27.70 -86.53
C LYS A 1047 94.24 26.69 -86.11
N ASP A 1048 95.51 26.99 -86.38
CA ASP A 1048 96.65 26.15 -86.00
C ASP A 1048 96.81 26.03 -84.47
N LEU A 1049 96.42 27.07 -83.72
CA LEU A 1049 96.36 27.07 -82.26
C LEU A 1049 95.15 26.27 -81.74
N GLU A 1050 94.00 26.38 -82.40
CA GLU A 1050 92.78 25.61 -82.11
C GLU A 1050 93.00 24.10 -82.30
N ASP A 1051 93.64 23.70 -83.41
CA ASP A 1051 93.95 22.30 -83.68
C ASP A 1051 94.94 21.73 -82.63
N ALA A 1052 95.90 22.54 -82.16
CA ALA A 1052 96.82 22.18 -81.07
C ALA A 1052 96.13 22.10 -79.69
N TYR A 1053 95.26 23.06 -79.37
CA TYR A 1053 94.45 23.07 -78.14
C TYR A 1053 93.58 21.81 -78.05
N ASN A 1054 92.89 21.43 -79.13
CA ASN A 1054 92.03 20.25 -79.13
C ASN A 1054 92.83 18.94 -79.05
N ALA A 1055 94.04 18.88 -79.60
CA ALA A 1055 94.95 17.76 -79.40
C ALA A 1055 95.37 17.63 -77.91
N LYS A 1056 95.75 18.74 -77.25
CA LYS A 1056 96.15 18.72 -75.83
C LYS A 1056 94.99 18.42 -74.88
N LYS A 1057 93.79 18.91 -75.21
CA LYS A 1057 92.55 18.55 -74.54
C LYS A 1057 92.29 17.05 -74.58
N ALA A 1058 92.48 16.42 -75.74
CA ALA A 1058 92.37 14.96 -75.87
C ALA A 1058 93.45 14.22 -75.05
N GLU A 1059 94.68 14.76 -74.88
CA GLU A 1059 95.66 14.19 -73.94
C GLU A 1059 95.18 14.29 -72.48
N ILE A 1060 94.64 15.45 -72.06
CA ILE A 1060 94.11 15.64 -70.70
C ILE A 1060 92.95 14.68 -70.43
N GLU A 1061 91.97 14.60 -71.34
CA GLU A 1061 90.80 13.71 -71.22
C GLU A 1061 91.21 12.23 -71.14
N ASN A 1062 92.19 11.79 -71.92
CA ASN A 1062 92.70 10.41 -71.93
C ASN A 1062 93.78 10.11 -70.87
N SER A 1063 94.28 11.10 -70.14
CA SER A 1063 95.32 10.92 -69.12
C SER A 1063 94.86 10.08 -67.91
N ALA A 1064 95.82 9.64 -67.09
CA ALA A 1064 95.56 8.93 -65.84
C ALA A 1064 95.25 9.83 -64.63
N LEU A 1065 95.08 11.14 -64.84
CA LEU A 1065 94.72 12.12 -63.81
C LEU A 1065 93.29 11.88 -63.26
N THR A 1066 93.04 12.31 -62.03
CA THR A 1066 91.68 12.33 -61.44
C THR A 1066 90.77 13.36 -62.11
N ALA A 1067 89.46 13.28 -61.88
CA ALA A 1067 88.48 14.19 -62.48
C ALA A 1067 88.78 15.67 -62.15
N ASP A 1068 89.14 15.96 -60.90
CA ASP A 1068 89.44 17.32 -60.43
C ASP A 1068 90.78 17.84 -60.99
N GLU A 1069 91.80 16.98 -61.09
CA GLU A 1069 93.07 17.30 -61.75
C GLU A 1069 92.88 17.55 -63.26
N LYS A 1070 92.02 16.78 -63.93
CA LYS A 1070 91.65 17.02 -65.33
C LYS A 1070 90.90 18.34 -65.50
N ALA A 1071 89.97 18.65 -64.62
CA ALA A 1071 89.26 19.94 -64.64
C ALA A 1071 90.22 21.13 -64.42
N ALA A 1072 91.17 21.00 -63.48
CA ALA A 1072 92.19 22.02 -63.24
C ALA A 1072 93.13 22.20 -64.44
N LYS A 1073 93.60 21.10 -65.05
CA LYS A 1073 94.46 21.14 -66.25
C LYS A 1073 93.71 21.64 -67.48
N GLN A 1074 92.42 21.34 -67.61
CA GLN A 1074 91.57 21.90 -68.66
C GLN A 1074 91.41 23.42 -68.49
N ALA A 1075 91.15 23.91 -67.28
CA ALA A 1075 91.07 25.36 -67.02
C ALA A 1075 92.40 26.09 -67.26
N GLU A 1076 93.54 25.44 -66.98
CA GLU A 1076 94.88 25.95 -67.33
C GLU A 1076 95.07 26.02 -68.85
N LEU A 1077 94.68 24.97 -69.58
CA LEU A 1077 94.72 24.91 -71.05
C LEU A 1077 93.79 25.94 -71.71
N ASP A 1078 92.56 26.10 -71.23
CA ASP A 1078 91.59 27.08 -71.70
C ASP A 1078 92.14 28.52 -71.52
N LYS A 1079 92.78 28.79 -70.37
CA LYS A 1079 93.43 30.08 -70.10
C LYS A 1079 94.63 30.32 -71.03
N VAL A 1080 95.52 29.34 -71.19
CA VAL A 1080 96.70 29.46 -72.08
C VAL A 1080 96.26 29.72 -73.51
N LYS A 1081 95.23 29.02 -74.00
CA LYS A 1081 94.64 29.27 -75.32
C LYS A 1081 94.10 30.70 -75.43
N ALA A 1082 93.30 31.16 -74.47
CA ALA A 1082 92.72 32.51 -74.49
C ALA A 1082 93.77 33.63 -74.39
N ASP A 1083 94.89 33.39 -73.71
CA ASP A 1083 96.03 34.31 -73.64
C ASP A 1083 96.82 34.34 -74.96
N ALA A 1084 97.01 33.19 -75.62
CA ALA A 1084 97.65 33.08 -76.94
C ALA A 1084 96.77 33.63 -78.08
N ASP A 1085 95.45 33.39 -78.07
CA ASP A 1085 94.50 34.00 -79.01
C ASP A 1085 94.58 35.53 -78.97
N ARG A 1086 94.66 36.12 -77.76
CA ARG A 1086 94.85 37.56 -77.56
C ARG A 1086 96.23 38.06 -78.01
N ALA A 1087 97.27 37.24 -77.90
CA ALA A 1087 98.61 37.59 -78.43
C ALA A 1087 98.64 37.60 -79.97
N ILE A 1088 97.93 36.67 -80.62
CA ILE A 1088 97.78 36.64 -82.08
C ILE A 1088 96.94 37.83 -82.58
N ASP A 1089 95.88 38.22 -81.87
CA ASP A 1089 95.10 39.43 -82.20
C ASP A 1089 95.96 40.71 -82.09
N ALA A 1090 96.72 40.83 -81.00
CA ALA A 1090 97.55 42.00 -80.69
C ALA A 1090 98.82 42.13 -81.55
N ALA A 1091 99.18 41.10 -82.33
CA ALA A 1091 100.31 41.16 -83.25
C ALA A 1091 100.05 42.17 -84.38
N THR A 1092 101.02 43.05 -84.61
CA THR A 1092 100.95 44.15 -85.59
C THR A 1092 101.54 43.81 -86.96
N ASP A 1093 102.25 42.69 -87.08
CA ASP A 1093 102.87 42.20 -88.30
C ASP A 1093 102.94 40.66 -88.31
N ASP A 1094 103.16 40.12 -89.51
CA ASP A 1094 103.14 38.68 -89.82
C ASP A 1094 104.18 37.89 -89.02
N ALA A 1095 105.35 38.48 -88.74
CA ALA A 1095 106.39 37.87 -87.91
C ALA A 1095 105.96 37.80 -86.43
N GLY A 1096 105.27 38.84 -85.94
CA GLY A 1096 104.61 38.83 -84.63
C GLY A 1096 103.52 37.76 -84.53
N VAL A 1097 102.72 37.57 -85.58
CA VAL A 1097 101.68 36.52 -85.64
C VAL A 1097 102.30 35.13 -85.59
N ALA A 1098 103.31 34.86 -86.42
CA ALA A 1098 104.02 33.59 -86.43
C ALA A 1098 104.69 33.29 -85.08
N LYS A 1099 105.31 34.30 -84.44
CA LYS A 1099 105.91 34.13 -83.11
C LYS A 1099 104.86 33.89 -82.02
N ALA A 1100 103.75 34.63 -82.02
CA ALA A 1100 102.67 34.44 -81.04
C ALA A 1100 102.05 33.03 -81.15
N LEU A 1101 101.98 32.47 -82.36
CA LEU A 1101 101.58 31.09 -82.59
C LEU A 1101 102.59 30.07 -82.03
N GLU A 1102 103.89 30.29 -82.26
CA GLU A 1102 104.95 29.42 -81.77
C GLU A 1102 105.03 29.43 -80.23
N ASP A 1103 105.04 30.61 -79.62
CA ASP A 1103 104.97 30.80 -78.16
C ASP A 1103 103.71 30.14 -77.58
N GLY A 1104 102.55 30.31 -78.23
CA GLY A 1104 101.27 29.76 -77.81
C GLY A 1104 101.21 28.22 -77.87
N LYS A 1105 101.68 27.62 -78.96
CA LYS A 1105 101.79 26.15 -79.08
C LYS A 1105 102.75 25.57 -78.05
N ALA A 1106 103.91 26.22 -77.83
CA ALA A 1106 104.86 25.79 -76.80
C ALA A 1106 104.27 25.87 -75.38
N ALA A 1107 103.47 26.89 -75.08
CA ALA A 1107 102.77 27.03 -73.80
C ALA A 1107 101.67 25.96 -73.60
N ILE A 1108 100.95 25.58 -74.66
CA ILE A 1108 99.99 24.46 -74.65
C ILE A 1108 100.71 23.13 -74.37
N ASP A 1109 101.83 22.88 -75.04
CA ASP A 1109 102.55 21.59 -74.90
C ASP A 1109 103.21 21.41 -73.52
N ALA A 1110 103.60 22.52 -72.87
CA ALA A 1110 104.17 22.54 -71.53
C ALA A 1110 103.19 22.09 -70.41
N ILE A 1111 101.89 21.97 -70.70
CA ILE A 1111 100.88 21.53 -69.72
C ILE A 1111 101.06 20.03 -69.45
N ASN A 1112 101.67 19.70 -68.31
CA ASN A 1112 101.94 18.33 -67.90
C ASN A 1112 100.65 17.53 -67.63
N THR A 1113 100.52 16.39 -68.29
CA THR A 1113 99.40 15.43 -68.22
C THR A 1113 99.69 14.19 -67.36
N THR A 1114 100.82 14.17 -66.63
CA THR A 1114 101.22 13.07 -65.72
C THR A 1114 101.06 13.43 -64.24
N THR A 1115 100.74 12.44 -63.40
CA THR A 1115 100.46 12.60 -61.96
C THR A 1115 101.71 13.02 -61.17
N SER A 1116 101.73 14.28 -60.70
CA SER A 1116 102.82 14.83 -59.89
C SER A 1116 102.70 14.44 -58.41
N ALA A 1117 103.44 13.43 -57.98
CA ALA A 1117 103.42 12.95 -56.60
C ALA A 1117 104.18 13.86 -55.61
N GLY A 1118 103.48 14.85 -55.04
CA GLY A 1118 103.62 15.25 -53.62
C GLY A 1118 104.48 16.48 -53.24
N ILE A 1119 104.23 16.88 -51.98
CA ILE A 1119 105.12 17.55 -51.01
C ILE A 1119 105.09 19.10 -50.84
N ASP A 1120 104.71 19.47 -49.60
CA ASP A 1120 104.99 20.67 -48.78
C ASP A 1120 104.28 22.03 -48.93
N THR A 1121 104.60 22.94 -47.99
CA THR A 1121 103.67 23.87 -47.32
C THR A 1121 104.21 25.28 -47.05
N SER A 1122 103.35 26.16 -46.51
CA SER A 1122 103.67 27.42 -45.79
C SER A 1122 104.01 28.65 -46.67
N SER A 1123 103.87 29.93 -46.25
CA SER A 1123 103.13 30.53 -45.12
C SER A 1123 103.07 32.09 -45.17
N SER A 1124 101.98 32.70 -44.66
CA SER A 1124 101.92 34.05 -44.00
C SER A 1124 102.33 35.31 -44.82
N ALA A 1125 102.16 36.60 -44.44
CA ALA A 1125 101.33 37.38 -43.49
C ALA A 1125 101.34 38.87 -44.00
N LYS A 1126 100.30 39.72 -43.99
CA LYS A 1126 99.36 40.25 -42.95
C LYS A 1126 99.84 41.58 -42.30
N LYS A 1127 98.89 42.55 -42.13
CA LYS A 1127 98.90 43.73 -41.20
C LYS A 1127 99.51 45.07 -41.71
N ALA A 1128 99.24 46.24 -41.10
CA ALA A 1128 98.00 47.08 -41.11
C ALA A 1128 98.07 48.28 -40.11
N HIS A 1129 97.53 49.46 -40.46
CA HIS A 1129 97.12 50.59 -39.57
C HIS A 1129 96.23 51.59 -40.39
N LYS A 1130 95.11 52.24 -39.97
CA LYS A 1130 94.70 53.04 -38.77
C LYS A 1130 95.44 54.40 -38.64
N GLU A 1131 94.80 55.57 -38.51
CA GLU A 1131 93.41 55.90 -38.07
C GLU A 1131 92.95 57.37 -38.35
N ASN A 1132 91.64 57.65 -38.19
CA ASN A 1132 90.98 58.92 -37.78
C ASN A 1132 90.51 60.04 -38.78
N LYS A 1133 89.30 59.83 -39.36
CA LYS A 1133 88.09 60.70 -39.30
C LYS A 1133 88.18 62.25 -39.42
N VAL A 1134 87.61 62.81 -40.50
CA VAL A 1134 86.45 63.76 -40.54
C VAL A 1134 85.94 63.88 -42.00
N LEU A 1135 84.62 64.05 -42.18
CA LEU A 1135 83.88 64.10 -43.47
C LEU A 1135 83.60 65.57 -43.91
N PRO A 1136 83.06 65.88 -45.13
CA PRO A 1136 82.36 64.98 -46.08
C PRO A 1136 82.68 65.12 -47.59
N LYS A 1137 82.43 64.04 -48.35
CA LYS A 1137 81.49 64.00 -49.51
C LYS A 1137 81.39 62.61 -50.16
N THR A 1138 80.17 62.30 -50.67
CA THR A 1138 79.81 61.35 -51.75
C THR A 1138 80.33 59.91 -51.75
N GLY A 1139 79.41 58.94 -51.89
CA GLY A 1139 79.69 57.62 -52.50
C GLY A 1139 79.61 56.43 -51.55
N ASP A 1140 78.43 56.11 -51.05
CA ASP A 1140 78.13 54.88 -50.31
C ASP A 1140 78.22 53.63 -51.25
N ASN A 1141 78.77 52.47 -50.86
CA ASN A 1141 78.46 51.55 -49.73
C ASN A 1141 77.12 50.80 -49.92
N VAL A 1142 76.97 49.51 -49.59
CA VAL A 1142 77.93 48.41 -49.34
C VAL A 1142 77.28 47.12 -49.90
N GLY A 1143 78.05 46.05 -50.13
CA GLY A 1143 77.48 44.70 -50.05
C GLY A 1143 77.37 44.25 -48.58
N LEU A 1144 76.46 43.32 -48.26
CA LEU A 1144 76.45 42.65 -46.96
C LEU A 1144 76.20 41.15 -47.10
N SER A 1145 76.88 40.35 -46.27
CA SER A 1145 76.90 38.90 -46.37
C SER A 1145 76.00 38.21 -45.36
N SER A 1146 75.48 37.04 -45.75
CA SER A 1146 75.21 35.88 -44.90
C SER A 1146 74.29 36.04 -43.67
N VAL A 1147 73.15 35.35 -43.73
CA VAL A 1147 72.65 34.58 -42.57
C VAL A 1147 72.70 33.10 -42.95
N LEU A 1148 72.91 32.24 -41.94
CA LEU A 1148 73.23 30.82 -42.07
C LEU A 1148 72.05 29.97 -41.54
N GLY A 1149 71.65 28.88 -42.19
CA GLY A 1149 70.62 28.01 -41.59
C GLY A 1149 70.13 26.79 -42.36
N ILE A 1150 70.58 25.61 -41.90
CA ILE A 1150 69.78 24.37 -41.68
C ILE A 1150 69.09 23.69 -42.89
N ALA A 1151 69.55 22.46 -43.13
CA ALA A 1151 69.06 21.43 -44.04
C ALA A 1151 67.59 21.00 -43.87
N GLY A 1152 67.07 20.31 -44.90
CA GLY A 1152 66.30 19.08 -44.65
C GLY A 1152 65.18 18.72 -45.62
N LEU A 1153 65.29 17.52 -46.21
CA LEU A 1153 64.24 16.71 -46.85
C LEU A 1153 63.58 17.27 -48.13
N ALA A 1154 63.09 16.33 -48.93
CA ALA A 1154 62.32 16.56 -50.14
C ALA A 1154 61.01 15.78 -50.06
N LEU A 1155 59.98 16.17 -50.83
CA LEU A 1155 59.00 15.25 -51.41
C LEU A 1155 58.16 15.90 -52.54
N LEU A 1156 57.58 15.02 -53.36
CA LEU A 1156 56.80 15.24 -54.58
C LEU A 1156 55.66 16.28 -54.49
N GLY A 1157 55.34 16.92 -55.63
CA GLY A 1157 54.20 17.86 -55.78
C GLY A 1157 53.80 18.14 -57.24
N THR A 1158 53.46 17.09 -58.01
CA THR A 1158 53.20 17.18 -59.46
C THR A 1158 52.02 18.09 -59.84
N ALA A 1159 52.23 19.04 -60.76
CA ALA A 1159 51.17 19.90 -61.30
C ALA A 1159 50.87 19.59 -62.79
N ILE A 1160 49.73 18.94 -63.08
CA ILE A 1160 49.18 18.82 -64.44
C ILE A 1160 47.67 19.13 -64.41
N ARG A 1161 47.29 20.23 -65.07
CA ARG A 1161 45.91 20.73 -65.22
C ARG A 1161 45.34 20.28 -66.57
N LYS A 1162 44.31 19.41 -66.63
CA LYS A 1162 43.49 19.28 -67.86
C LYS A 1162 42.05 18.74 -67.69
N LYS A 1163 41.10 19.69 -67.65
CA LYS A 1163 39.79 19.76 -68.33
C LYS A 1163 39.04 18.46 -68.68
N ARG A 1164 37.80 18.36 -68.17
CA ARG A 1164 36.60 17.97 -68.95
C ARG A 1164 35.38 18.78 -68.50
N GLU A 1165 34.54 19.14 -69.46
CA GLU A 1165 33.10 19.36 -69.26
C GLU A 1165 32.34 18.05 -69.54
N ASP A 1166 31.00 18.09 -69.38
CA ASP A 1166 30.01 16.99 -69.40
C ASP A 1166 29.97 16.12 -68.12
#